data_AF-A0A7L3P4P7-F1
#
_entry.id   AF-A0A7L3P4P7-F1
#
_cell.length_a   1.000
_cell.length_b   1.000
_cell.length_c   1.000
_cell.angle_alpha   90.00
_cell.angle_beta   90.00
_cell.angle_gamma   90.00
#
_symmetry.space_group_name_H-M   'P 1'
#
loop_
_entity.id
_entity.type
_entity.pdbx_description
1 polymer ?
#
loop_
_entity_poly.entity_id
_entity_poly.type
_entity_poly.pdbx_seq_one_letter_code
_entity_poly.pdbx_strand_id
1 'polypeptide(L)'
;STVSETESYLVGVGRADCTGPVAQVPLMGYANADQVGGGLLTHLYSRAFIVADPEDSKRVVFVSADIGMMSQRVRMEVLKRLQSKYGDLYRQDNVILSGTHTHSGPGGYFQYTLFWITSKGLIRPSLNAIVNGIVKSIDIAHESMKRARLFINRGTVENSQINRSPFSYLANPESERNRYSSNTDKEMVLLKMVAEDGQELGLISWFAVHPVSMNNTNRLVNSDNMGYASYLFEQEKNQGLLPGEGSFVAAFASSNLGDVSPNTRGPSCVNTGESCDNPQSTCPVGGAAMCMAKGPGNDMFESTRIIGQNIYLKAKELYEKASQEVRGPLSSAHQWVNMSDVSVELNATHTVKTCKPALGHSFAAGTIDGVGAFNFTQGSVEGDPFWDQIRDQLLGEPSNETKACHKPKPILFSTGEMSWPQPWHPDIVDVQIAAIGSLAIVAVPGEFTTMSGRRLREAVRREFDSHGAPGMNVVIAGLCNVYTHYITTYEEYQVQRYEAASTIYGPHTLSAYIQLYRGLARAIALNTTEDLPRGPEPPLLNVVNLTLLPSLGAEQAPARKAFGDVLQEVRQQYRVGEVVEVTFVGANPRNSAENATEHNFLTVERYTNSSGSWHPVQNDVSWDTRFYWSKGSLGRSNVTIEWHIPPGTELGTYRIRYFGHYKKRVLIISTITVPFEGSSAAFEITPP
;
A
#
# COMPACT_ATOMS: atom_id res chain seq x y z
N SER A 1 -33.41 -31.10 2.32
CA SER A 1 -31.94 -31.14 2.42
C SER A 1 -31.56 -30.82 3.85
N THR A 2 -30.99 -31.78 4.55
CA THR A 2 -30.48 -31.64 5.91
C THR A 2 -29.45 -30.52 5.95
N VAL A 3 -29.72 -29.49 6.75
CA VAL A 3 -28.77 -28.41 7.04
C VAL A 3 -27.58 -29.05 7.75
N SER A 4 -26.45 -29.13 7.06
CA SER A 4 -25.18 -29.58 7.64
C SER A 4 -24.82 -28.62 8.78
N GLU A 5 -24.92 -29.12 10.01
CA GLU A 5 -24.41 -28.44 11.20
C GLU A 5 -22.88 -28.45 11.14
N THR A 6 -22.28 -27.25 11.16
CA THR A 6 -20.85 -26.95 11.35
C THR A 6 -19.89 -27.43 10.24
N GLU A 7 -19.81 -26.70 9.13
CA GLU A 7 -18.68 -26.84 8.21
C GLU A 7 -17.65 -25.73 8.48
N SER A 8 -16.56 -26.12 9.16
CA SER A 8 -15.30 -25.37 9.27
C SER A 8 -14.71 -25.11 7.88
N TYR A 9 -14.02 -24.00 7.65
CA TYR A 9 -13.22 -23.83 6.43
C TYR A 9 -11.85 -24.48 6.57
N LEU A 10 -11.16 -24.70 5.45
CA LEU A 10 -9.69 -24.81 5.46
C LEU A 10 -9.11 -23.40 5.31
N VAL A 11 -8.32 -22.96 6.29
CA VAL A 11 -7.72 -21.62 6.30
C VAL A 11 -6.20 -21.73 6.39
N GLY A 12 -5.53 -21.06 5.47
CA GLY A 12 -4.08 -20.92 5.44
C GLY A 12 -3.67 -19.46 5.51
N VAL A 13 -2.58 -19.19 6.22
CA VAL A 13 -2.02 -17.84 6.36
C VAL A 13 -0.53 -17.87 6.06
N GLY A 14 -0.02 -16.81 5.44
CA GLY A 14 1.40 -16.72 5.09
C GLY A 14 1.87 -15.28 5.00
N ARG A 15 3.09 -15.04 5.46
CA ARG A 15 3.79 -13.76 5.36
C ARG A 15 5.13 -14.00 4.67
N ALA A 16 5.49 -13.14 3.73
CA ALA A 16 6.79 -13.18 3.08
C ALA A 16 7.28 -11.76 2.79
N ASP A 17 8.59 -11.56 2.88
CA ASP A 17 9.23 -10.29 2.54
C ASP A 17 8.98 -9.94 1.06
N CYS A 18 8.60 -8.70 0.81
CA CYS A 18 8.43 -8.13 -0.52
C CYS A 18 9.18 -6.80 -0.68
N THR A 19 10.19 -6.56 0.16
CA THR A 19 11.00 -5.34 0.18
C THR A 19 11.89 -5.26 -1.06
N GLY A 20 11.68 -4.21 -1.87
CA GLY A 20 12.56 -3.88 -2.99
C GLY A 20 13.86 -3.21 -2.54
N PRO A 21 14.66 -2.68 -3.48
CA PRO A 21 15.91 -2.02 -3.12
C PRO A 21 15.69 -0.73 -2.32
N VAL A 22 16.42 -0.58 -1.23
CA VAL A 22 16.22 0.49 -0.22
C VAL A 22 17.07 1.75 -0.45
N ALA A 23 17.89 1.76 -1.51
CA ALA A 23 18.82 2.85 -1.80
C ALA A 23 18.78 3.27 -3.28
N GLN A 24 18.85 4.57 -3.54
CA GLN A 24 18.88 5.18 -4.87
C GLN A 24 17.68 4.85 -5.78
N VAL A 25 16.58 4.35 -5.21
CA VAL A 25 15.33 4.06 -5.90
C VAL A 25 14.29 5.10 -5.45
N PRO A 26 13.56 5.75 -6.38
CA PRO A 26 12.46 6.63 -6.00
C PRO A 26 11.43 5.88 -5.15
N LEU A 27 10.91 6.53 -4.10
CA LEU A 27 9.79 5.99 -3.35
C LEU A 27 8.48 6.28 -4.10
N MET A 28 7.54 5.34 -4.03
CA MET A 28 6.26 5.40 -4.75
C MET A 28 5.18 6.03 -3.87
N GLY A 29 4.42 6.96 -4.43
CA GLY A 29 3.29 7.61 -3.75
C GLY A 29 3.26 9.11 -4.06
N TYR A 30 4.16 9.86 -3.42
CA TYR A 30 4.18 11.33 -3.47
C TYR A 30 4.57 11.95 -4.82
N ALA A 31 5.01 11.16 -5.79
CA ALA A 31 5.45 11.65 -7.10
C ALA A 31 6.57 12.72 -7.02
N ASN A 32 7.37 12.73 -5.95
CA ASN A 32 8.45 13.68 -5.71
C ASN A 32 9.79 13.14 -6.26
N ALA A 33 10.40 13.87 -7.20
CA ALA A 33 11.66 13.47 -7.84
C ALA A 33 12.87 13.40 -6.87
N ASP A 34 12.81 14.13 -5.75
CA ASP A 34 13.84 14.19 -4.72
C ASP A 34 13.66 13.13 -3.62
N GLN A 35 12.50 12.46 -3.59
CA GLN A 35 12.22 11.39 -2.64
C GLN A 35 12.83 10.08 -3.13
N VAL A 36 14.12 9.93 -2.85
CA VAL A 36 14.90 8.76 -3.24
C VAL A 36 15.34 8.00 -2.00
N GLY A 37 15.09 6.69 -2.01
CA GLY A 37 15.47 5.77 -0.94
C GLY A 37 16.93 5.94 -0.54
N GLY A 38 17.16 6.04 0.76
CA GLY A 38 18.46 6.21 1.39
C GLY A 38 18.59 5.32 2.62
N GLY A 39 17.85 4.22 2.69
CA GLY A 39 17.82 3.37 3.87
C GLY A 39 16.50 2.65 4.10
N LEU A 40 16.39 2.02 5.27
CA LEU A 40 15.30 1.17 5.70
C LEU A 40 14.95 1.49 7.16
N LEU A 41 13.65 1.58 7.46
CA LEU A 41 13.12 1.66 8.82
C LEU A 41 12.41 0.35 9.21
N THR A 42 11.68 -0.27 8.28
CA THR A 42 11.11 -1.61 8.45
C THR A 42 10.91 -2.25 7.09
N HIS A 43 10.96 -3.57 7.05
CA HIS A 43 10.59 -4.36 5.87
C HIS A 43 9.14 -4.13 5.45
N LEU A 44 8.88 -4.46 4.19
CA LEU A 44 7.57 -4.51 3.55
C LEU A 44 7.18 -5.98 3.37
N TYR A 45 5.98 -6.37 3.80
CA TYR A 45 5.54 -7.76 3.68
C TYR A 45 4.34 -7.92 2.75
N SER A 46 4.32 -9.06 2.06
CA SER A 46 3.08 -9.62 1.52
C SER A 46 2.47 -10.57 2.54
N ARG A 47 1.19 -10.37 2.86
CA ARG A 47 0.42 -11.22 3.76
C ARG A 47 -0.75 -11.83 3.00
N ALA A 48 -0.74 -13.16 2.87
CA ALA A 48 -1.73 -13.93 2.13
C ALA A 48 -2.63 -14.74 3.07
N PHE A 49 -3.91 -14.81 2.72
CA PHE A 49 -4.95 -15.54 3.42
C PHE A 49 -5.72 -16.37 2.42
N ILE A 50 -5.74 -17.68 2.63
CA ILE A 50 -6.45 -18.63 1.78
C ILE A 50 -7.59 -19.20 2.59
N VAL A 51 -8.80 -19.09 2.06
CA VAL A 51 -9.98 -19.79 2.59
C VAL A 51 -10.43 -20.77 1.52
N ALA A 52 -10.54 -22.03 1.89
CA ALA A 52 -10.96 -23.11 1.02
C ALA A 52 -12.15 -23.84 1.63
N ASP A 53 -13.05 -24.27 0.76
CA ASP A 53 -14.12 -25.18 1.12
C ASP A 53 -13.48 -26.57 1.38
N PRO A 54 -13.85 -27.28 2.46
CA PRO A 54 -13.27 -28.59 2.75
C PRO A 54 -13.69 -29.67 1.75
N GLU A 55 -14.88 -29.52 1.16
CA GLU A 55 -15.55 -30.54 0.36
C GLU A 55 -15.51 -30.19 -1.14
N ASP A 56 -15.46 -28.90 -1.47
CA ASP A 56 -15.29 -28.40 -2.84
C ASP A 56 -13.88 -27.82 -3.03
N SER A 57 -13.25 -28.07 -4.17
CA SER A 57 -11.91 -27.54 -4.50
C SER A 57 -11.84 -26.00 -4.58
N LYS A 58 -12.96 -25.29 -4.34
CA LYS A 58 -13.07 -23.83 -4.32
C LYS A 58 -12.18 -23.23 -3.24
N ARG A 59 -11.44 -22.21 -3.66
CA ARG A 59 -10.58 -21.40 -2.79
C ARG A 59 -10.77 -19.94 -3.12
N VAL A 60 -10.59 -19.09 -2.12
CA VAL A 60 -10.42 -17.65 -2.25
C VAL A 60 -9.08 -17.28 -1.64
N VAL A 61 -8.30 -16.46 -2.34
CA VAL A 61 -7.04 -15.90 -1.87
C VAL A 61 -7.18 -14.39 -1.76
N PHE A 62 -6.92 -13.85 -0.58
CA PHE A 62 -6.77 -12.42 -0.36
C PHE A 62 -5.33 -12.12 0.04
N VAL A 63 -4.68 -11.18 -0.65
CA VAL A 63 -3.34 -10.69 -0.31
C VAL A 63 -3.39 -9.21 0.02
N SER A 64 -2.79 -8.84 1.15
CA SER A 64 -2.46 -7.45 1.50
C SER A 64 -0.94 -7.29 1.48
N ALA A 65 -0.43 -6.46 0.57
CA ALA A 65 1.01 -6.21 0.42
C ALA A 65 1.36 -4.78 0.85
N ASP A 66 2.46 -4.64 1.58
CA ASP A 66 3.01 -3.35 2.02
C ASP A 66 3.66 -2.58 0.84
N ILE A 67 2.83 -2.18 -0.12
CA ILE A 67 3.23 -1.42 -1.31
C ILE A 67 2.27 -0.25 -1.53
N GLY A 68 2.71 0.71 -2.35
CA GLY A 68 1.88 1.86 -2.72
C GLY A 68 0.59 1.45 -3.43
N MET A 69 0.66 0.65 -4.49
CA MET A 69 -0.54 0.18 -5.20
C MET A 69 -0.26 -1.14 -5.91
N MET A 70 -1.29 -1.94 -6.16
CA MET A 70 -1.14 -3.09 -7.05
C MET A 70 -1.11 -2.63 -8.51
N SER A 71 -0.09 -3.04 -9.27
CA SER A 71 0.00 -2.73 -10.70
C SER A 71 -0.50 -3.91 -11.54
N GLN A 72 -1.05 -3.62 -12.73
CA GLN A 72 -1.49 -4.68 -13.65
C GLN A 72 -0.34 -5.64 -14.01
N ARG A 73 0.89 -5.11 -14.09
CA ARG A 73 2.11 -5.91 -14.33
C ARG A 73 2.39 -6.89 -13.20
N VAL A 74 2.28 -6.44 -11.94
CA VAL A 74 2.46 -7.30 -10.77
C VAL A 74 1.40 -8.40 -10.77
N ARG A 75 0.12 -8.04 -10.94
CA ARG A 75 -0.99 -9.02 -10.98
C ARG A 75 -0.79 -10.09 -12.04
N MET A 76 -0.51 -9.70 -13.28
CA MET A 76 -0.32 -10.65 -14.39
C MET A 76 0.87 -11.58 -14.14
N GLU A 77 2.00 -11.07 -13.63
CA GLU A 77 3.18 -11.89 -13.36
C GLU A 77 2.95 -12.85 -12.18
N VAL A 78 2.24 -12.42 -11.12
CA VAL A 78 1.83 -13.29 -10.01
C VAL A 78 0.90 -14.39 -10.51
N LEU A 79 -0.19 -14.06 -11.21
CA LEU A 79 -1.14 -15.05 -11.72
C LEU A 79 -0.47 -16.04 -12.67
N LYS A 80 0.45 -15.59 -13.53
CA LYS A 80 1.23 -16.47 -14.40
C LYS A 80 2.05 -17.49 -13.61
N ARG A 81 2.73 -17.06 -12.53
CA ARG A 81 3.53 -17.95 -11.69
C ARG A 81 2.69 -18.91 -10.88
N LEU A 82 1.56 -18.42 -10.33
CA LEU A 82 0.60 -19.27 -9.65
C LEU A 82 0.03 -20.32 -10.60
N GLN A 83 -0.33 -19.95 -11.83
CA GLN A 83 -0.80 -20.90 -12.83
C GLN A 83 0.27 -21.93 -13.19
N SER A 84 1.53 -21.49 -13.37
CA SER A 84 2.64 -22.42 -13.65
C SER A 84 2.91 -23.40 -12.50
N LYS A 85 2.67 -23.01 -11.25
CA LYS A 85 2.94 -23.84 -10.06
C LYS A 85 1.74 -24.68 -9.62
N TYR A 86 0.53 -24.13 -9.68
CA TYR A 86 -0.69 -24.70 -9.11
C TYR A 86 -1.79 -25.00 -10.14
N GLY A 87 -1.52 -24.84 -11.44
CA GLY A 87 -2.52 -25.02 -12.49
C GLY A 87 -3.69 -24.05 -12.32
N ASP A 88 -4.91 -24.55 -12.45
CA ASP A 88 -6.13 -23.73 -12.39
C ASP A 88 -6.66 -23.53 -10.95
N LEU A 89 -5.87 -23.83 -9.92
CA LEU A 89 -6.30 -23.68 -8.52
C LEU A 89 -6.44 -22.20 -8.11
N TYR A 90 -5.51 -21.36 -8.58
CA TYR A 90 -5.44 -19.93 -8.27
C TYR A 90 -5.49 -19.14 -9.56
N ARG A 91 -6.61 -18.47 -9.79
CA ARG A 91 -7.02 -17.86 -11.05
C ARG A 91 -7.34 -16.38 -10.87
N GLN A 92 -7.63 -15.72 -11.99
CA GLN A 92 -8.06 -14.32 -12.01
C GLN A 92 -9.30 -14.06 -11.15
N ASP A 93 -10.23 -15.03 -11.05
CA ASP A 93 -11.50 -14.87 -10.35
C ASP A 93 -11.39 -15.01 -8.84
N ASN A 94 -10.47 -15.83 -8.33
CA ASN A 94 -10.41 -16.15 -6.91
C ASN A 94 -9.16 -15.63 -6.18
N VAL A 95 -8.28 -14.87 -6.87
CA VAL A 95 -7.13 -14.20 -6.25
C VAL A 95 -7.32 -12.68 -6.28
N ILE A 96 -7.40 -12.07 -5.11
CA ILE A 96 -7.42 -10.62 -4.89
C ILE A 96 -6.05 -10.17 -4.37
N LEU A 97 -5.44 -9.19 -5.03
CA LEU A 97 -4.15 -8.61 -4.63
C LEU A 97 -4.34 -7.13 -4.29
N SER A 98 -4.23 -6.75 -3.02
CA SER A 98 -4.40 -5.38 -2.50
C SER A 98 -3.09 -4.79 -2.01
N GLY A 99 -2.85 -3.50 -2.28
CA GLY A 99 -1.79 -2.71 -1.65
C GLY A 99 -2.30 -2.00 -0.38
N THR A 100 -1.49 -1.94 0.67
CA THR A 100 -1.83 -1.16 1.89
C THR A 100 -1.87 0.34 1.63
N HIS A 101 -1.18 0.80 0.58
CA HIS A 101 -1.00 2.19 0.21
C HIS A 101 0.08 2.95 0.97
N THR A 102 1.15 2.28 1.41
CA THR A 102 2.34 3.00 1.92
C THR A 102 2.99 3.87 0.84
N HIS A 103 3.25 5.14 1.15
CA HIS A 103 3.99 6.07 0.29
C HIS A 103 5.52 6.00 0.50
N SER A 104 5.99 4.97 1.22
CA SER A 104 7.39 4.76 1.56
C SER A 104 7.97 3.45 1.01
N GLY A 105 7.32 2.82 0.03
CA GLY A 105 7.85 1.66 -0.70
C GLY A 105 8.64 2.04 -1.96
N PRO A 106 9.61 1.24 -2.42
CA PRO A 106 10.36 1.52 -3.64
C PRO A 106 9.48 1.40 -4.90
N GLY A 107 9.60 2.35 -5.82
CA GLY A 107 8.85 2.39 -7.07
C GLY A 107 9.38 1.49 -8.19
N GLY A 108 8.85 1.72 -9.39
CA GLY A 108 9.36 1.10 -10.62
C GLY A 108 8.82 -0.31 -10.92
N TYR A 109 7.58 -0.61 -10.57
CA TYR A 109 6.94 -1.92 -10.82
C TYR A 109 5.68 -1.82 -11.70
N PHE A 110 5.50 -0.70 -12.41
CA PHE A 110 4.36 -0.46 -13.32
C PHE A 110 4.71 -0.74 -14.78
N GLN A 111 3.69 -0.93 -15.62
CA GLN A 111 3.85 -1.04 -17.08
C GLN A 111 3.33 0.18 -17.86
N TYR A 112 2.47 1.00 -17.26
CA TYR A 112 1.91 2.19 -17.92
C TYR A 112 2.83 3.39 -17.73
N THR A 113 2.98 4.20 -18.78
CA THR A 113 4.05 5.22 -18.86
C THR A 113 3.97 6.28 -17.78
N LEU A 114 2.78 6.71 -17.34
CA LEU A 114 2.67 7.79 -16.34
C LEU A 114 3.48 7.48 -15.07
N PHE A 115 3.37 6.25 -14.57
CA PHE A 115 4.03 5.82 -13.33
C PHE A 115 5.54 5.66 -13.47
N TRP A 116 6.08 5.63 -14.69
CA TRP A 116 7.53 5.56 -14.93
C TRP A 116 8.23 6.90 -14.75
N ILE A 117 7.53 8.01 -14.98
CA ILE A 117 8.12 9.35 -14.98
C ILE A 117 8.77 9.61 -13.62
N THR A 118 8.06 9.33 -12.54
CA THR A 118 8.54 9.53 -11.16
C THR A 118 9.31 8.32 -10.63
N SER A 119 8.98 7.10 -11.08
CA SER A 119 9.73 5.88 -10.73
C SER A 119 11.08 5.74 -11.41
N LYS A 120 11.40 6.60 -12.38
CA LYS A 120 12.58 6.46 -13.26
C LYS A 120 12.55 5.14 -14.04
N GLY A 121 11.37 4.71 -14.47
CA GLY A 121 11.16 3.54 -15.31
C GLY A 121 10.83 2.24 -14.57
N LEU A 122 11.03 1.10 -15.24
CA LEU A 122 10.82 -0.25 -14.67
C LEU A 122 12.11 -0.73 -13.98
N ILE A 123 12.02 -0.91 -12.67
CA ILE A 123 13.09 -1.38 -11.79
C ILE A 123 12.83 -2.86 -11.51
N ARG A 124 13.46 -3.73 -12.30
CA ARG A 124 13.26 -5.20 -12.20
C ARG A 124 13.47 -5.76 -10.79
N PRO A 125 14.49 -5.33 -10.02
CA PRO A 125 14.62 -5.79 -8.64
C PRO A 125 13.39 -5.46 -7.77
N SER A 126 12.79 -4.27 -7.90
CA SER A 126 11.56 -3.91 -7.19
C SER A 126 10.39 -4.82 -7.62
N LEU A 127 10.18 -4.97 -8.94
CA LEU A 127 9.12 -5.84 -9.46
C LEU A 127 9.29 -7.29 -8.98
N ASN A 128 10.50 -7.82 -9.07
CA ASN A 128 10.80 -9.20 -8.69
C ASN A 128 10.61 -9.42 -7.19
N ALA A 129 11.08 -8.51 -6.34
CA ALA A 129 10.87 -8.60 -4.89
C ALA A 129 9.37 -8.66 -4.55
N ILE A 130 8.56 -7.78 -5.16
CA ILE A 130 7.11 -7.76 -4.94
C ILE A 130 6.44 -9.06 -5.41
N VAL A 131 6.71 -9.49 -6.64
CA VAL A 131 6.09 -10.70 -7.20
C VAL A 131 6.55 -11.96 -6.43
N ASN A 132 7.84 -12.07 -6.11
CA ASN A 132 8.37 -13.20 -5.35
C ASN A 132 7.75 -13.25 -3.96
N GLY A 133 7.68 -12.11 -3.26
CA GLY A 133 7.06 -12.01 -1.94
C GLY A 133 5.59 -12.41 -1.97
N ILE A 134 4.82 -11.94 -2.95
CA ILE A 134 3.40 -12.32 -3.10
C ILE A 134 3.23 -13.82 -3.39
N VAL A 135 4.02 -14.38 -4.31
CA VAL A 135 3.93 -15.83 -4.59
C VAL A 135 4.35 -16.63 -3.35
N LYS A 136 5.43 -16.24 -2.67
CA LYS A 136 5.91 -16.93 -1.46
C LYS A 136 4.92 -16.84 -0.30
N SER A 137 4.25 -15.72 -0.08
CA SER A 137 3.24 -15.61 0.98
C SER A 137 2.03 -16.51 0.69
N ILE A 138 1.59 -16.60 -0.58
CA ILE A 138 0.55 -17.53 -1.02
C ILE A 138 1.01 -18.98 -0.87
N ASP A 139 2.27 -19.29 -1.20
CA ASP A 139 2.86 -20.62 -1.02
C ASP A 139 2.83 -21.05 0.45
N ILE A 140 3.31 -20.19 1.36
CA ILE A 140 3.28 -20.44 2.81
C ILE A 140 1.84 -20.64 3.29
N ALA A 141 0.90 -19.81 2.81
CA ALA A 141 -0.51 -19.95 3.17
C ALA A 141 -1.12 -21.25 2.63
N HIS A 142 -0.77 -21.67 1.41
CA HIS A 142 -1.22 -22.93 0.83
C HIS A 142 -0.73 -24.13 1.65
N GLU A 143 0.54 -24.10 2.08
CA GLU A 143 1.18 -25.18 2.84
C GLU A 143 0.75 -25.21 4.32
N SER A 144 0.23 -24.10 4.85
CA SER A 144 -0.17 -23.95 6.25
C SER A 144 -1.66 -24.15 6.54
N MET A 145 -2.45 -24.58 5.54
CA MET A 145 -3.90 -24.69 5.69
C MET A 145 -4.32 -25.67 6.79
N LYS A 146 -5.22 -25.21 7.66
CA LYS A 146 -5.82 -25.99 8.76
C LYS A 146 -7.33 -25.83 8.78
N ARG A 147 -8.05 -26.79 9.34
CA ARG A 147 -9.47 -26.60 9.65
C ARG A 147 -9.60 -25.46 10.66
N ALA A 148 -10.43 -24.48 10.34
CA ALA A 148 -10.53 -23.23 11.07
C ALA A 148 -11.92 -22.59 10.94
N ARG A 149 -12.20 -21.70 11.88
CA ARG A 149 -13.42 -20.90 11.96
C ARG A 149 -13.07 -19.42 11.79
N LEU A 150 -13.98 -18.72 11.14
CA LEU A 150 -13.84 -17.30 10.82
C LEU A 150 -14.81 -16.49 11.67
N PHE A 151 -14.36 -15.39 12.27
CA PHE A 151 -15.18 -14.52 13.10
C PHE A 151 -15.06 -13.09 12.63
N ILE A 152 -16.18 -12.39 12.49
CA ILE A 152 -16.20 -10.98 12.09
C ILE A 152 -16.56 -10.10 13.28
N ASN A 153 -15.95 -8.91 13.35
CA ASN A 153 -16.33 -7.88 14.31
C ASN A 153 -16.11 -6.49 13.72
N ARG A 154 -16.76 -5.48 14.30
CA ARG A 154 -16.69 -4.09 13.82
C ARG A 154 -16.63 -3.11 14.96
N GLY A 155 -15.96 -1.98 14.74
CA GLY A 155 -15.93 -0.91 15.72
C GLY A 155 -15.33 0.37 15.19
N THR A 156 -15.60 1.45 15.91
CA THR A 156 -15.15 2.79 15.55
C THR A 156 -13.71 3.04 16.03
N VAL A 157 -12.84 3.43 15.10
CA VAL A 157 -11.50 3.98 15.40
C VAL A 157 -11.63 5.49 15.50
N GLU A 158 -11.13 6.07 16.59
CA GLU A 158 -11.12 7.51 16.81
C GLU A 158 -9.70 8.09 16.66
N ASN A 159 -9.61 9.42 16.51
CA ASN A 159 -8.37 10.18 16.54
C ASN A 159 -7.28 9.72 15.56
N SER A 160 -7.67 9.10 14.46
CA SER A 160 -6.74 8.50 13.49
C SER A 160 -6.94 9.01 12.06
N GLN A 161 -7.94 9.86 11.82
CA GLN A 161 -8.29 10.32 10.50
C GLN A 161 -8.97 11.69 10.47
N ILE A 162 -8.74 12.43 9.40
CA ILE A 162 -9.52 13.61 8.96
C ILE A 162 -9.86 13.46 7.48
N ASN A 163 -10.93 14.12 7.02
CA ASN A 163 -11.17 14.24 5.59
C ASN A 163 -10.28 15.36 5.02
N ARG A 164 -9.49 15.07 3.98
CA ARG A 164 -8.55 16.04 3.36
C ARG A 164 -9.15 16.88 2.24
N SER A 165 -10.39 16.58 1.87
CA SER A 165 -11.20 17.30 0.88
C SER A 165 -12.63 17.53 1.41
N PRO A 166 -12.79 18.13 2.62
CA PRO A 166 -14.08 18.20 3.30
C PRO A 166 -15.13 19.00 2.51
N PHE A 167 -14.70 20.03 1.77
CA PHE A 167 -15.59 20.81 0.90
C PHE A 167 -16.15 19.98 -0.27
N SER A 168 -15.40 19.01 -0.79
CA SER A 168 -15.91 18.06 -1.79
C SER A 168 -16.92 17.09 -1.18
N TYR A 169 -16.66 16.58 0.03
CA TYR A 169 -17.63 15.75 0.74
C TYR A 169 -18.96 16.49 0.97
N LEU A 170 -18.90 17.78 1.28
CA LEU A 170 -20.06 18.67 1.44
C LEU A 170 -20.80 18.97 0.12
N ALA A 171 -20.32 18.52 -1.03
CA ALA A 171 -21.07 18.59 -2.29
C ALA A 171 -22.09 17.44 -2.42
N ASN A 172 -21.87 16.30 -1.75
CA ASN A 172 -22.83 15.18 -1.75
C ASN A 172 -24.19 15.61 -1.17
N PRO A 173 -25.34 15.03 -1.57
CA PRO A 173 -26.65 15.45 -1.09
C PRO A 173 -26.76 15.48 0.44
N GLU A 174 -27.34 16.54 1.00
CA GLU A 174 -27.49 16.70 2.45
C GLU A 174 -28.26 15.54 3.09
N SER A 175 -29.34 15.09 2.43
CA SER A 175 -30.12 13.93 2.87
C SER A 175 -29.31 12.65 2.97
N GLU A 176 -28.28 12.48 2.12
CA GLU A 176 -27.37 11.35 2.19
C GLU A 176 -26.34 11.52 3.30
N ARG A 177 -25.73 12.71 3.42
CA ARG A 177 -24.74 13.00 4.46
C ARG A 177 -25.30 12.83 5.87
N ASN A 178 -26.56 13.25 6.09
CA ASN A 178 -27.25 13.14 7.39
C ASN A 178 -27.49 11.69 7.84
N ARG A 179 -27.23 10.69 6.98
CA ARG A 179 -27.27 9.25 7.34
C ARG A 179 -25.99 8.79 8.06
N TYR A 180 -24.93 9.59 8.05
CA TYR A 180 -23.63 9.24 8.59
C TYR A 180 -23.19 10.27 9.64
N SER A 181 -22.50 9.81 10.69
CA SER A 181 -22.04 10.68 11.78
C SER A 181 -20.74 11.44 11.48
N SER A 182 -20.04 11.11 10.39
CA SER A 182 -18.74 11.70 10.04
C SER A 182 -18.51 11.73 8.53
N ASN A 183 -17.64 12.63 8.08
CA ASN A 183 -17.14 12.74 6.71
C ASN A 183 -15.95 11.80 6.42
N THR A 184 -15.65 10.87 7.33
CA THR A 184 -14.72 9.76 7.12
C THR A 184 -15.37 8.46 7.58
N ASP A 185 -14.96 7.32 7.01
CA ASP A 185 -15.42 6.00 7.47
C ASP A 185 -14.62 5.58 8.70
N LYS A 186 -15.19 5.80 9.90
CA LYS A 186 -14.54 5.43 11.17
C LYS A 186 -14.68 3.96 11.53
N GLU A 187 -15.53 3.20 10.84
CA GLU A 187 -15.75 1.77 11.10
C GLU A 187 -14.57 0.96 10.57
N MET A 188 -13.89 0.27 11.48
CA MET A 188 -12.99 -0.84 11.18
C MET A 188 -13.80 -2.13 11.13
N VAL A 189 -13.53 -2.96 10.12
CA VAL A 189 -14.08 -4.33 10.02
C VAL A 189 -12.93 -5.32 10.15
N LEU A 190 -13.05 -6.25 11.08
CA LEU A 190 -12.02 -7.25 11.39
C LEU A 190 -12.54 -8.66 11.12
N LEU A 191 -11.76 -9.45 10.41
CA LEU A 191 -11.95 -10.89 10.23
C LEU A 191 -10.85 -11.64 10.98
N LYS A 192 -11.24 -12.38 12.02
CA LYS A 192 -10.40 -13.23 12.86
C LYS A 192 -10.44 -14.67 12.36
N MET A 193 -9.31 -15.36 12.41
CA MET A 193 -9.16 -16.75 11.94
C MET A 193 -8.55 -17.61 13.05
N VAL A 194 -9.27 -18.65 13.46
CA VAL A 194 -8.84 -19.54 14.56
C VAL A 194 -9.00 -20.98 14.11
N ALA A 195 -7.93 -21.77 14.23
CA ALA A 195 -7.98 -23.20 13.97
C ALA A 195 -8.88 -23.94 14.99
N GLU A 196 -9.35 -25.12 14.63
CA GLU A 196 -10.21 -25.93 15.51
C GLU A 196 -9.51 -26.38 16.81
N ASP A 197 -8.17 -26.49 16.78
CA ASP A 197 -7.34 -26.76 17.97
C ASP A 197 -7.17 -25.55 18.89
N GLY A 198 -7.78 -24.41 18.55
CA GLY A 198 -7.70 -23.15 19.27
C GLY A 198 -6.49 -22.29 18.89
N GLN A 199 -5.62 -22.75 17.98
CA GLN A 199 -4.51 -21.93 17.50
C GLN A 199 -5.03 -20.70 16.76
N GLU A 200 -4.58 -19.54 17.19
CA GLU A 200 -4.84 -18.27 16.51
C GLU A 200 -3.98 -18.20 15.25
N LEU A 201 -4.61 -18.13 14.06
CA LEU A 201 -3.89 -18.15 12.78
C LEU A 201 -3.55 -16.73 12.33
N GLY A 202 -4.52 -15.82 12.39
CA GLY A 202 -4.32 -14.48 11.89
C GLY A 202 -5.57 -13.63 11.85
N LEU A 203 -5.43 -12.45 11.26
CA LEU A 203 -6.54 -11.53 11.01
C LEU A 203 -6.34 -10.69 9.75
N ILE A 204 -7.46 -10.22 9.21
CA ILE A 204 -7.51 -9.10 8.28
C ILE A 204 -8.33 -7.97 8.91
N SER A 205 -7.84 -6.74 8.85
CA SER A 205 -8.53 -5.54 9.32
C SER A 205 -8.65 -4.51 8.19
N TRP A 206 -9.86 -4.20 7.75
CA TRP A 206 -10.13 -3.14 6.78
C TRP A 206 -10.47 -1.84 7.49
N PHE A 207 -9.71 -0.79 7.20
CA PHE A 207 -9.92 0.55 7.75
C PHE A 207 -9.49 1.62 6.75
N ALA A 208 -10.21 2.74 6.68
CA ALA A 208 -10.02 3.76 5.66
C ALA A 208 -9.13 4.91 6.20
N VAL A 209 -7.83 4.85 5.93
CA VAL A 209 -6.90 5.96 6.16
C VAL A 209 -5.68 5.81 5.24
N HIS A 210 -5.16 6.92 4.70
CA HIS A 210 -3.91 6.90 3.94
C HIS A 210 -2.71 6.54 4.84
N PRO A 211 -1.84 5.61 4.42
CA PRO A 211 -0.51 5.42 5.02
C PRO A 211 0.50 6.45 4.49
N VAL A 212 0.29 7.69 4.92
CA VAL A 212 1.07 8.90 4.59
C VAL A 212 1.50 9.68 5.85
N SER A 213 1.64 8.99 6.98
CA SER A 213 2.19 9.59 8.19
C SER A 213 3.69 9.91 8.01
N MET A 214 4.39 9.10 7.23
CA MET A 214 5.75 9.35 6.74
C MET A 214 5.70 10.23 5.49
N ASN A 215 5.80 11.55 5.67
CA ASN A 215 5.71 12.53 4.58
C ASN A 215 6.81 12.42 3.51
N ASN A 216 6.69 13.19 2.44
CA ASN A 216 7.57 13.16 1.26
C ASN A 216 9.05 13.56 1.50
N THR A 217 9.42 14.01 2.70
CA THR A 217 10.82 14.24 3.11
C THR A 217 11.52 12.96 3.58
N ASN A 218 10.74 11.93 3.91
CA ASN A 218 11.25 10.61 4.29
C ASN A 218 12.07 9.98 3.15
N ARG A 219 13.16 9.29 3.51
CA ARG A 219 13.99 8.50 2.61
C ARG A 219 14.19 7.05 3.05
N LEU A 220 13.57 6.63 4.14
CA LEU A 220 13.66 5.25 4.64
C LEU A 220 12.49 4.42 4.12
N VAL A 221 12.77 3.25 3.56
CA VAL A 221 11.71 2.30 3.20
C VAL A 221 10.97 1.86 4.45
N ASN A 222 9.63 1.90 4.41
CA ASN A 222 8.77 1.46 5.51
C ASN A 222 7.31 1.23 5.06
N SER A 223 6.56 0.54 5.91
CA SER A 223 5.16 0.17 5.72
C SER A 223 4.16 1.17 6.35
N ASP A 224 4.62 2.34 6.79
CA ASP A 224 3.85 3.44 7.39
C ASP A 224 2.91 2.98 8.53
N ASN A 225 1.80 3.69 8.77
CA ASN A 225 0.94 3.51 9.93
C ASN A 225 0.18 2.17 9.93
N MET A 226 -0.32 1.71 8.78
CA MET A 226 -0.99 0.40 8.62
C MET A 226 -0.01 -0.75 8.81
N GLY A 227 1.22 -0.59 8.33
CA GLY A 227 2.29 -1.55 8.57
C GLY A 227 2.73 -1.57 10.04
N TYR A 228 2.81 -0.41 10.70
CA TYR A 228 3.10 -0.35 12.13
C TYR A 228 2.01 -1.03 12.98
N ALA A 229 0.73 -0.87 12.59
CA ALA A 229 -0.38 -1.60 13.23
C ALA A 229 -0.24 -3.12 13.05
N SER A 230 0.15 -3.57 11.85
CA SER A 230 0.44 -4.97 11.54
C SER A 230 1.59 -5.50 12.40
N TYR A 231 2.69 -4.74 12.46
CA TYR A 231 3.87 -5.03 13.27
C TYR A 231 3.53 -5.23 14.76
N LEU A 232 2.77 -4.31 15.36
CA LEU A 232 2.40 -4.42 16.77
C LEU A 232 1.58 -5.68 17.06
N PHE A 233 0.62 -6.00 16.18
CA PHE A 233 -0.23 -7.17 16.36
C PHE A 233 0.56 -8.48 16.19
N GLU A 234 1.40 -8.57 15.16
CA GLU A 234 2.26 -9.74 14.93
C GLU A 234 3.24 -9.93 16.08
N GLN A 235 3.87 -8.87 16.59
CA GLN A 235 4.77 -8.94 17.74
C GLN A 235 4.06 -9.38 19.03
N GLU A 236 2.84 -8.93 19.26
CA GLU A 236 2.07 -9.36 20.42
C GLU A 236 1.72 -10.85 20.37
N LYS A 237 1.37 -11.38 19.20
CA LYS A 237 0.93 -12.77 19.03
C LYS A 237 2.07 -13.75 18.85
N ASN A 238 3.19 -13.31 18.26
CA ASN A 238 4.40 -14.10 18.05
C ASN A 238 5.44 -13.83 19.16
N GLN A 239 5.02 -13.91 20.42
CA GLN A 239 5.88 -13.55 21.57
C GLN A 239 7.18 -14.36 21.60
N GLY A 240 8.29 -13.67 21.84
CA GLY A 240 9.62 -14.28 21.93
C GLY A 240 10.30 -14.51 20.58
N LEU A 241 9.66 -14.16 19.46
CA LEU A 241 10.25 -14.19 18.12
C LEU A 241 10.65 -12.78 17.66
N LEU A 242 11.59 -12.72 16.72
CA LEU A 242 11.98 -11.43 16.13
C LEU A 242 10.89 -10.91 15.20
N PRO A 243 10.80 -9.59 15.00
CA PRO A 243 9.89 -9.03 14.00
C PRO A 243 10.12 -9.61 12.61
N GLY A 244 9.02 -9.93 11.93
CA GLY A 244 9.02 -10.62 10.65
C GLY A 244 8.93 -12.15 10.76
N GLU A 245 9.16 -12.72 11.95
CA GLU A 245 9.04 -14.16 12.23
C GLU A 245 7.71 -14.55 12.89
N GLY A 246 7.49 -15.85 13.07
CA GLY A 246 6.30 -16.40 13.71
C GLY A 246 5.13 -16.68 12.77
N SER A 247 4.26 -17.59 13.20
CA SER A 247 3.18 -18.15 12.38
C SER A 247 1.93 -17.26 12.33
N PHE A 248 1.72 -16.39 13.31
CA PHE A 248 0.56 -15.49 13.30
C PHE A 248 0.76 -14.37 12.29
N VAL A 249 -0.26 -14.13 11.45
CA VAL A 249 -0.22 -13.10 10.40
C VAL A 249 -1.35 -12.09 10.61
N ALA A 250 -1.01 -10.81 10.70
CA ALA A 250 -1.99 -9.72 10.79
C ALA A 250 -1.83 -8.75 9.63
N ALA A 251 -2.88 -8.60 8.82
CA ALA A 251 -2.90 -7.62 7.74
C ALA A 251 -3.89 -6.49 8.03
N PHE A 252 -3.41 -5.26 7.92
CA PHE A 252 -4.25 -4.06 7.91
C PHE A 252 -4.42 -3.60 6.46
N ALA A 253 -5.56 -3.98 5.88
CA ALA A 253 -5.88 -3.77 4.48
C ALA A 253 -6.46 -2.38 4.22
N SER A 254 -6.15 -1.84 3.05
CA SER A 254 -6.72 -0.60 2.56
C SER A 254 -8.23 -0.74 2.29
N SER A 255 -8.96 0.36 2.46
CA SER A 255 -10.40 0.46 2.20
C SER A 255 -10.68 1.65 1.25
N ASN A 256 -11.80 2.35 1.41
CA ASN A 256 -12.15 3.60 0.74
C ASN A 256 -11.44 4.82 1.35
N LEU A 257 -10.11 4.85 1.24
CA LEU A 257 -9.24 5.85 1.86
C LEU A 257 -9.04 7.14 1.04
N GLY A 258 -9.65 7.28 -0.14
CA GLY A 258 -9.26 8.28 -1.15
C GLY A 258 -9.23 9.74 -0.68
N ASP A 259 -10.04 10.13 0.29
CA ASP A 259 -10.08 11.49 0.87
C ASP A 259 -9.76 11.50 2.38
N VAL A 260 -9.06 10.48 2.89
CA VAL A 260 -8.87 10.25 4.33
C VAL A 260 -7.41 10.31 4.75
N SER A 261 -7.02 11.39 5.43
CA SER A 261 -5.65 11.64 5.86
C SER A 261 -5.40 11.21 7.33
N PRO A 262 -4.22 10.65 7.65
CA PRO A 262 -3.80 10.38 9.03
C PRO A 262 -3.26 11.63 9.75
N ASN A 263 -3.11 12.75 9.05
CA ASN A 263 -2.47 13.97 9.57
C ASN A 263 -3.49 14.81 10.36
N THR A 264 -3.86 14.30 11.53
CA THR A 264 -5.02 14.73 12.31
C THR A 264 -4.96 16.13 12.91
N ARG A 265 -3.80 16.82 12.88
CA ARG A 265 -3.73 18.24 13.28
C ARG A 265 -4.32 19.19 12.22
N GLY A 266 -4.64 18.69 11.03
CA GLY A 266 -5.24 19.46 9.96
C GLY A 266 -4.23 20.32 9.19
N PRO A 267 -4.67 20.93 8.07
CA PRO A 267 -3.82 21.70 7.18
C PRO A 267 -3.49 23.09 7.72
N SER A 268 -2.21 23.44 7.74
CA SER A 268 -1.71 24.75 8.13
C SER A 268 -0.60 25.23 7.19
N CYS A 269 -0.45 26.54 7.08
CA CYS A 269 0.62 27.17 6.33
C CYS A 269 1.94 26.99 7.08
N VAL A 270 2.90 26.26 6.50
CA VAL A 270 4.15 25.91 7.20
C VAL A 270 5.02 27.12 7.58
N ASN A 271 4.84 28.25 6.88
CA ASN A 271 5.57 29.49 7.09
C ASN A 271 4.92 30.44 8.11
N THR A 272 3.59 30.48 8.21
CA THR A 272 2.86 31.40 9.11
C THR A 272 2.18 30.72 10.29
N GLY A 273 1.90 29.42 10.19
CA GLY A 273 1.12 28.65 11.17
C GLY A 273 -0.40 28.84 11.05
N GLU A 274 -0.88 29.67 10.13
CA GLU A 274 -2.31 29.89 9.91
C GLU A 274 -2.99 28.66 9.31
N SER A 275 -4.28 28.47 9.58
CA SER A 275 -5.06 27.40 8.94
C SER A 275 -5.17 27.64 7.44
N CYS A 276 -4.95 26.60 6.64
CA CYS A 276 -5.22 26.60 5.20
C CYS A 276 -6.31 25.58 4.83
N ASP A 277 -7.23 25.30 5.77
CA ASP A 277 -8.45 24.54 5.53
C ASP A 277 -9.46 25.39 4.72
N ASN A 278 -9.20 25.50 3.43
CA ASN A 278 -10.02 26.23 2.47
C ASN A 278 -10.21 25.39 1.19
N PRO A 279 -11.20 25.72 0.33
CA PRO A 279 -11.54 24.91 -0.83
C PRO A 279 -10.39 24.66 -1.82
N GLN A 280 -9.36 25.52 -1.82
CA GLN A 280 -8.20 25.43 -2.70
C GLN A 280 -6.95 24.81 -2.04
N SER A 281 -6.96 24.63 -0.72
CA SER A 281 -5.81 24.24 0.10
C SER A 281 -4.57 25.08 -0.20
N THR A 282 -4.71 26.41 -0.11
CA THR A 282 -3.65 27.37 -0.42
C THR A 282 -3.41 28.34 0.73
N CYS A 283 -2.19 28.88 0.79
CA CYS A 283 -1.78 29.90 1.75
C CYS A 283 -1.67 31.27 1.10
N PRO A 284 -2.05 32.36 1.80
CA PRO A 284 -1.88 33.73 1.28
C PRO A 284 -0.43 34.06 0.90
N VAL A 285 0.53 33.56 1.70
CA VAL A 285 1.97 33.70 1.44
C VAL A 285 2.54 32.35 1.06
N GLY A 286 3.05 32.23 -0.16
CA GLY A 286 3.71 31.03 -0.69
C GLY A 286 2.79 30.01 -1.37
N GLY A 287 1.47 30.26 -1.41
CA GLY A 287 0.53 29.48 -2.24
C GLY A 287 0.28 28.05 -1.74
N ALA A 288 -0.08 27.16 -2.67
CA ALA A 288 -0.46 25.77 -2.35
C ALA A 288 0.71 24.97 -1.77
N ALA A 289 1.94 25.26 -2.21
CA ALA A 289 3.15 24.59 -1.74
C ALA A 289 3.41 24.74 -0.24
N MET A 290 2.79 25.72 0.42
CA MET A 290 2.95 25.96 1.86
C MET A 290 1.84 25.31 2.71
N CYS A 291 0.76 24.81 2.10
CA CYS A 291 -0.37 24.25 2.84
C CYS A 291 -0.18 22.75 3.09
N MET A 292 0.19 22.37 4.32
CA MET A 292 0.46 20.99 4.68
C MET A 292 -0.27 20.60 5.98
N ALA A 293 -0.79 19.38 6.01
CA ALA A 293 -1.30 18.77 7.23
C ALA A 293 -0.18 18.13 8.04
N LYS A 294 -0.32 18.14 9.37
CA LYS A 294 0.66 17.52 10.28
C LYS A 294 0.04 16.39 11.08
N GLY A 295 0.82 15.33 11.30
CA GLY A 295 0.46 14.24 12.18
C GLY A 295 0.43 14.65 13.67
N PRO A 296 -0.10 13.76 14.53
CA PRO A 296 -0.28 14.04 15.96
C PRO A 296 1.02 14.02 16.78
N GLY A 297 2.12 13.49 16.24
CA GLY A 297 3.42 13.38 16.92
C GLY A 297 4.28 14.65 16.83
N ASN A 298 5.44 14.63 17.47
CA ASN A 298 6.45 15.68 17.34
C ASN A 298 7.20 15.61 16.01
N ASP A 299 7.33 14.40 15.45
CA ASP A 299 7.87 14.14 14.13
C ASP A 299 6.99 13.12 13.35
N MET A 300 7.43 12.77 12.15
CA MET A 300 6.74 11.80 11.30
C MET A 300 6.79 10.36 11.84
N PHE A 301 7.87 9.97 12.53
CA PHE A 301 8.02 8.62 13.07
C PHE A 301 7.06 8.41 14.23
N GLU A 302 6.98 9.39 15.14
CA GLU A 302 6.05 9.41 16.25
C GLU A 302 4.60 9.55 15.76
N SER A 303 4.35 10.37 14.74
CA SER A 303 3.02 10.46 14.12
C SER A 303 2.57 9.10 13.57
N THR A 304 3.45 8.42 12.84
CA THR A 304 3.21 7.08 12.30
C THR A 304 2.94 6.07 13.41
N ARG A 305 3.73 6.13 14.50
CA ARG A 305 3.55 5.30 15.69
C ARG A 305 2.19 5.51 16.34
N ILE A 306 1.80 6.77 16.59
CA ILE A 306 0.53 7.11 17.25
C ILE A 306 -0.66 6.63 16.43
N ILE A 307 -0.67 6.91 15.12
CA ILE A 307 -1.78 6.51 14.24
C ILE A 307 -1.85 4.98 14.14
N GLY A 308 -0.73 4.31 13.87
CA GLY A 308 -0.69 2.86 13.80
C GLY A 308 -1.09 2.18 15.12
N GLN A 309 -0.69 2.74 16.27
CA GLN A 309 -1.06 2.23 17.59
C GLN A 309 -2.56 2.37 17.87
N ASN A 310 -3.19 3.50 17.53
CA ASN A 310 -4.64 3.67 17.70
C ASN A 310 -5.43 2.62 16.89
N ILE A 311 -5.00 2.36 15.66
CA ILE A 311 -5.59 1.37 14.76
C ILE A 311 -5.38 -0.04 15.33
N TYR A 312 -4.16 -0.38 15.74
CA TYR A 312 -3.85 -1.66 16.39
C TYR A 312 -4.68 -1.90 17.65
N LEU A 313 -4.80 -0.91 18.55
CA LEU A 313 -5.54 -1.06 19.81
C LEU A 313 -7.02 -1.36 19.55
N LYS A 314 -7.63 -0.70 18.55
CA LYS A 314 -9.01 -1.01 18.17
C LYS A 314 -9.12 -2.42 17.58
N ALA A 315 -8.20 -2.80 16.68
CA ALA A 315 -8.19 -4.14 16.11
C ALA A 315 -8.04 -5.21 17.20
N LYS A 316 -7.16 -5.00 18.19
CA LYS A 316 -6.99 -5.91 19.32
C LYS A 316 -8.29 -6.08 20.10
N GLU A 317 -8.94 -4.97 20.46
CA GLU A 317 -10.23 -5.00 21.15
C GLU A 317 -11.27 -5.80 20.35
N LEU A 318 -11.39 -5.55 19.05
CA LEU A 318 -12.33 -6.25 18.17
C LEU A 318 -12.01 -7.73 18.04
N TYR A 319 -10.73 -8.08 17.93
CA TYR A 319 -10.25 -9.43 17.80
C TYR A 319 -10.51 -10.28 19.06
N GLU A 320 -10.35 -9.70 20.25
CA GLU A 320 -10.66 -10.35 21.52
C GLU A 320 -12.17 -10.58 21.70
N LYS A 321 -13.00 -9.64 21.22
CA LYS A 321 -14.47 -9.67 21.37
C LYS A 321 -15.21 -10.33 20.20
N ALA A 322 -14.52 -10.73 19.14
CA ALA A 322 -15.13 -11.29 17.94
C ALA A 322 -15.85 -12.61 18.25
N SER A 323 -17.16 -12.64 18.03
CA SER A 323 -18.03 -13.79 18.35
C SER A 323 -19.00 -14.15 17.22
N GLN A 324 -19.28 -13.22 16.29
CA GLN A 324 -20.10 -13.50 15.12
C GLN A 324 -19.30 -14.34 14.13
N GLU A 325 -19.66 -15.61 14.00
CA GLU A 325 -19.03 -16.52 13.05
C GLU A 325 -19.48 -16.23 11.61
N VAL A 326 -18.53 -16.26 10.68
CA VAL A 326 -18.79 -16.21 9.23
C VAL A 326 -18.97 -17.64 8.75
N ARG A 327 -20.13 -17.94 8.15
CA ARG A 327 -20.49 -19.26 7.62
C ARG A 327 -21.14 -19.12 6.25
N GLY A 328 -21.11 -20.19 5.46
CA GLY A 328 -21.72 -20.29 4.13
C GLY A 328 -20.71 -20.60 3.03
N PRO A 329 -21.16 -20.72 1.78
CA PRO A 329 -20.32 -21.17 0.67
C PRO A 329 -19.23 -20.14 0.31
N LEU A 330 -18.21 -20.63 -0.39
CA LEU A 330 -17.25 -19.77 -1.09
C LEU A 330 -17.73 -19.51 -2.53
N SER A 331 -17.62 -18.27 -2.97
CA SER A 331 -17.88 -17.89 -4.36
C SER A 331 -17.02 -16.70 -4.75
N SER A 332 -16.75 -16.54 -6.04
CA SER A 332 -15.99 -15.41 -6.55
C SER A 332 -16.43 -15.07 -7.97
N ALA A 333 -16.43 -13.78 -8.29
CA ALA A 333 -16.77 -13.27 -9.60
C ALA A 333 -15.75 -12.21 -10.02
N HIS A 334 -15.33 -12.27 -11.29
CA HIS A 334 -14.35 -11.35 -11.87
C HIS A 334 -14.73 -11.05 -13.32
N GLN A 335 -14.46 -9.82 -13.73
CA GLN A 335 -14.49 -9.42 -15.13
C GLN A 335 -13.37 -8.44 -15.43
N TRP A 336 -12.84 -8.49 -16.66
CA TRP A 336 -12.13 -7.36 -17.21
C TRP A 336 -13.11 -6.41 -17.90
N VAL A 337 -12.92 -5.12 -17.69
CA VAL A 337 -13.81 -4.09 -18.21
C VAL A 337 -12.99 -3.03 -18.91
N ASN A 338 -13.39 -2.67 -20.13
CA ASN A 338 -12.88 -1.47 -20.77
C ASN A 338 -13.55 -0.24 -20.14
N MET A 339 -12.91 0.32 -19.11
CA MET A 339 -13.43 1.46 -18.36
C MET A 339 -13.49 2.75 -19.19
N SER A 340 -12.85 2.79 -20.36
CA SER A 340 -12.93 3.91 -21.31
C SER A 340 -14.23 3.94 -22.13
N ASP A 341 -15.09 2.90 -22.01
CA ASP A 341 -16.24 2.69 -22.90
C ASP A 341 -17.46 2.04 -22.20
N VAL A 342 -17.69 2.35 -20.92
CA VAL A 342 -18.82 1.77 -20.16
C VAL A 342 -20.05 2.64 -20.31
N SER A 343 -21.15 2.06 -20.81
CA SER A 343 -22.48 2.66 -20.74
C SER A 343 -23.07 2.51 -19.34
N VAL A 344 -23.51 3.63 -18.76
CA VAL A 344 -24.02 3.70 -17.38
C VAL A 344 -25.46 4.17 -17.40
N GLU A 345 -26.36 3.35 -16.88
CA GLU A 345 -27.78 3.70 -16.75
C GLU A 345 -28.00 4.50 -15.45
N LEU A 346 -28.18 5.82 -15.55
CA LEU A 346 -28.49 6.65 -14.36
C LEU A 346 -29.95 6.50 -13.94
N ASN A 347 -30.84 6.33 -14.91
CA ASN A 347 -32.24 5.98 -14.73
C ASN A 347 -32.79 5.34 -16.02
N ALA A 348 -34.05 4.89 -16.01
CA ALA A 348 -34.68 4.18 -17.12
C ALA A 348 -34.69 4.92 -18.46
N THR A 349 -34.46 6.24 -18.47
CA THR A 349 -34.51 7.09 -19.68
C THR A 349 -33.19 7.79 -20.00
N HIS A 350 -32.18 7.70 -19.13
CA HIS A 350 -30.95 8.46 -19.26
C HIS A 350 -29.73 7.57 -19.04
N THR A 351 -29.01 7.34 -20.14
CA THR A 351 -27.75 6.61 -20.17
C THR A 351 -26.62 7.59 -20.44
N VAL A 352 -25.56 7.46 -19.67
CA VAL A 352 -24.30 8.21 -19.85
C VAL A 352 -23.17 7.23 -20.14
N LYS A 353 -21.97 7.75 -20.34
CA LYS A 353 -20.80 6.96 -20.70
C LYS A 353 -19.59 7.38 -19.90
N THR A 354 -18.70 6.45 -19.58
CA THR A 354 -17.36 6.78 -19.08
C THR A 354 -16.48 7.35 -20.19
N CYS A 355 -15.34 7.92 -19.81
CA CYS A 355 -14.41 8.60 -20.70
C CYS A 355 -13.09 7.83 -20.82
N LYS A 356 -12.36 8.08 -21.92
CA LYS A 356 -10.92 7.76 -21.98
C LYS A 356 -10.18 8.40 -20.80
N PRO A 357 -9.15 7.75 -20.23
CA PRO A 357 -8.54 8.25 -19.00
C PRO A 357 -7.90 9.62 -19.17
N ALA A 358 -8.22 10.57 -18.28
CA ALA A 358 -7.58 11.89 -18.24
C ALA A 358 -7.42 12.43 -16.81
N LEU A 359 -6.31 13.14 -16.58
CA LEU A 359 -6.01 13.84 -15.32
C LEU A 359 -6.29 15.33 -15.45
N GLY A 360 -6.89 15.92 -14.41
CA GLY A 360 -7.22 17.35 -14.38
C GLY A 360 -6.06 18.21 -13.89
N HIS A 361 -6.16 19.54 -14.01
CA HIS A 361 -5.14 20.48 -13.50
C HIS A 361 -4.80 20.25 -12.02
N SER A 362 -5.81 20.05 -11.16
CA SER A 362 -5.58 19.83 -9.73
C SER A 362 -4.92 18.50 -9.38
N PHE A 363 -4.66 17.59 -10.34
CA PHE A 363 -3.74 16.47 -10.13
C PHE A 363 -2.32 16.97 -9.81
N ALA A 364 -1.87 18.02 -10.49
CA ALA A 364 -0.53 18.58 -10.28
C ALA A 364 -0.40 19.37 -8.96
N ALA A 365 -1.53 19.67 -8.29
CA ALA A 365 -1.54 20.37 -7.00
C ALA A 365 -1.15 19.46 -5.82
N GLY A 366 -1.21 18.14 -5.98
CA GLY A 366 -1.09 17.21 -4.86
C GLY A 366 -2.18 17.43 -3.80
N THR A 367 -1.87 17.07 -2.55
CA THR A 367 -2.79 17.22 -1.42
C THR A 367 -2.10 17.88 -0.22
N ILE A 368 -2.83 18.09 0.87
CA ILE A 368 -2.27 18.54 2.14
C ILE A 368 -1.31 17.52 2.77
N ASP A 369 -1.35 16.24 2.35
CA ASP A 369 -0.45 15.18 2.83
C ASP A 369 0.88 15.15 2.05
N GLY A 370 0.90 15.78 0.88
CA GLY A 370 2.00 15.80 -0.05
C GLY A 370 1.67 16.75 -1.19
N VAL A 371 2.14 17.98 -1.07
CA VAL A 371 1.88 19.04 -2.06
C VAL A 371 2.56 18.72 -3.38
N GLY A 372 1.91 19.11 -4.47
CA GLY A 372 2.43 18.96 -5.82
C GLY A 372 3.43 20.06 -6.19
N ALA A 373 3.74 20.13 -7.48
CA ALA A 373 4.74 21.04 -8.03
C ALA A 373 4.09 22.26 -8.71
N PHE A 374 4.91 23.26 -9.03
CA PHE A 374 4.54 24.42 -9.86
C PHE A 374 3.34 25.25 -9.37
N ASN A 375 3.02 25.16 -8.08
CA ASN A 375 1.99 25.97 -7.41
C ASN A 375 0.58 25.83 -8.00
N PHE A 376 0.27 24.68 -8.61
CA PHE A 376 -1.11 24.32 -8.92
C PHE A 376 -1.94 24.29 -7.63
N THR A 377 -3.20 24.72 -7.72
CA THR A 377 -4.14 24.68 -6.60
C THR A 377 -5.18 23.58 -6.81
N GLN A 378 -5.79 23.13 -5.72
CA GLN A 378 -6.94 22.23 -5.80
C GLN A 378 -8.21 23.02 -6.14
N GLY A 379 -9.19 22.36 -6.76
CA GLY A 379 -10.50 22.95 -7.02
C GLY A 379 -10.61 23.69 -8.36
N SER A 380 -9.69 23.44 -9.30
CA SER A 380 -9.70 24.11 -10.60
C SER A 380 -10.74 23.49 -11.54
N VAL A 381 -11.77 24.27 -11.90
CA VAL A 381 -12.79 23.90 -12.89
C VAL A 381 -12.58 24.57 -14.26
N GLU A 382 -11.60 25.47 -14.35
CA GLU A 382 -11.14 26.11 -15.59
C GLU A 382 -9.66 25.80 -15.82
N GLY A 383 -9.28 25.71 -17.09
CA GLY A 383 -7.89 25.52 -17.49
C GLY A 383 -7.09 26.82 -17.36
N ASP A 384 -5.79 26.68 -17.26
CA ASP A 384 -4.83 27.78 -17.36
C ASP A 384 -4.24 27.82 -18.78
N PRO A 385 -4.39 28.94 -19.53
CA PRO A 385 -3.93 29.02 -20.92
C PRO A 385 -2.45 28.71 -21.13
N PHE A 386 -1.60 29.02 -20.16
CA PHE A 386 -0.16 28.74 -20.25
C PHE A 386 0.10 27.24 -20.16
N TRP A 387 -0.49 26.55 -19.19
CA TRP A 387 -0.36 25.09 -19.06
C TRP A 387 -1.06 24.32 -20.18
N ASP A 388 -2.20 24.80 -20.65
CA ASP A 388 -2.91 24.21 -21.78
C ASP A 388 -2.06 24.28 -23.06
N GLN A 389 -1.40 25.42 -23.30
CA GLN A 389 -0.49 25.56 -24.45
C GLN A 389 0.74 24.64 -24.34
N ILE A 390 1.33 24.49 -23.15
CA ILE A 390 2.46 23.57 -22.93
C ILE A 390 2.03 22.12 -23.17
N ARG A 391 0.87 21.71 -22.64
CA ARG A 391 0.30 20.38 -22.89
C ARG A 391 0.13 20.15 -24.39
N ASP A 392 -0.51 21.08 -25.09
CA ASP A 392 -0.84 20.91 -26.51
C ASP A 392 0.42 20.81 -27.39
N GLN A 393 1.47 21.57 -27.05
CA GLN A 393 2.75 21.53 -27.77
C GLN A 393 3.57 20.26 -27.50
N LEU A 394 3.55 19.74 -26.26
CA LEU A 394 4.42 18.63 -25.85
C LEU A 394 3.76 17.26 -25.96
N LEU A 395 2.45 17.18 -25.71
CA LEU A 395 1.72 15.93 -25.50
C LEU A 395 0.52 15.76 -26.45
N GLY A 396 0.17 16.82 -27.19
CA GLY A 396 -0.98 16.87 -28.09
C GLY A 396 -2.24 17.41 -27.42
N GLU A 397 -3.09 18.04 -28.23
CA GLU A 397 -4.35 18.62 -27.76
C GLU A 397 -5.40 17.52 -27.47
N PRO A 398 -6.06 17.54 -26.29
CA PRO A 398 -7.13 16.60 -26.00
C PRO A 398 -8.29 16.76 -26.98
N SER A 399 -8.88 15.66 -27.45
CA SER A 399 -9.99 15.72 -28.41
C SER A 399 -11.22 16.43 -27.81
N ASN A 400 -12.06 17.00 -28.69
CA ASN A 400 -13.32 17.64 -28.27
C ASN A 400 -14.26 16.66 -27.55
N GLU A 401 -14.25 15.38 -27.93
CA GLU A 401 -15.01 14.32 -27.28
C GLU A 401 -14.51 14.10 -25.84
N THR A 402 -13.20 13.95 -25.66
CA THR A 402 -12.59 13.76 -24.33
C THR A 402 -12.81 14.99 -23.44
N LYS A 403 -12.62 16.21 -23.98
CA LYS A 403 -12.92 17.46 -23.26
C LYS A 403 -14.39 17.54 -22.82
N ALA A 404 -15.33 17.19 -23.71
CA ALA A 404 -16.76 17.22 -23.40
C ALA A 404 -17.15 16.17 -22.36
N CYS A 405 -16.64 14.95 -22.49
CA CYS A 405 -16.91 13.84 -21.57
C CYS A 405 -16.40 14.14 -20.14
N HIS A 406 -15.27 14.82 -20.02
CA HIS A 406 -14.65 15.10 -18.73
C HIS A 406 -15.21 16.29 -17.96
N LYS A 407 -16.03 17.14 -18.56
CA LYS A 407 -16.53 18.36 -17.90
C LYS A 407 -17.09 18.06 -16.50
N PRO A 408 -16.80 18.92 -15.49
CA PRO A 408 -16.10 20.20 -15.57
C PRO A 408 -14.56 20.11 -15.46
N LYS A 409 -13.95 18.92 -15.50
CA LYS A 409 -12.50 18.76 -15.34
C LYS A 409 -11.72 19.49 -16.47
N PRO A 410 -10.85 20.46 -16.14
CA PRO A 410 -9.88 20.98 -17.09
C PRO A 410 -8.75 19.95 -17.23
N ILE A 411 -8.63 19.33 -18.41
CA ILE A 411 -7.67 18.23 -18.65
C ILE A 411 -6.24 18.76 -18.66
N LEU A 412 -5.37 18.27 -17.78
CA LEU A 412 -3.93 18.50 -17.84
C LEU A 412 -3.22 17.43 -18.68
N PHE A 413 -3.62 16.16 -18.53
CA PHE A 413 -3.06 15.04 -19.29
C PHE A 413 -4.18 14.18 -19.87
N SER A 414 -4.29 14.12 -21.21
CA SER A 414 -5.23 13.23 -21.91
C SER A 414 -4.66 11.82 -22.06
N THR A 415 -4.41 11.15 -20.95
CA THR A 415 -3.63 9.91 -20.89
C THR A 415 -4.17 8.75 -21.74
N GLY A 416 -5.48 8.72 -22.03
CA GLY A 416 -6.11 7.73 -22.91
C GLY A 416 -5.93 8.03 -24.41
N GLU A 417 -5.40 9.20 -24.74
CA GLU A 417 -5.00 9.60 -26.10
C GLU A 417 -3.48 9.64 -26.24
N MET A 418 -2.74 9.26 -25.18
CA MET A 418 -1.28 9.25 -25.11
C MET A 418 -0.77 7.81 -25.05
N SER A 419 -0.23 7.31 -26.17
CA SER A 419 0.18 5.90 -26.33
C SER A 419 1.69 5.68 -26.54
N TRP A 420 2.49 6.75 -26.54
CA TRP A 420 3.94 6.69 -26.69
C TRP A 420 4.68 6.99 -25.38
N PRO A 421 5.73 6.24 -25.01
CA PRO A 421 6.25 5.03 -25.65
C PRO A 421 5.35 3.80 -25.43
N GLN A 422 4.45 3.86 -24.44
CA GLN A 422 3.40 2.88 -24.16
C GLN A 422 2.14 3.66 -23.74
N PRO A 423 0.96 3.01 -23.64
CA PRO A 423 -0.22 3.63 -23.04
C PRO A 423 0.10 4.23 -21.66
N TRP A 424 -0.36 5.47 -21.43
CA TRP A 424 -0.06 6.19 -20.18
C TRP A 424 -0.92 5.73 -19.01
N HIS A 425 -2.15 5.28 -19.29
CA HIS A 425 -3.07 4.71 -18.32
C HIS A 425 -3.73 3.42 -18.84
N PRO A 426 -4.24 2.56 -17.93
CA PRO A 426 -5.04 1.39 -18.32
C PRO A 426 -6.40 1.79 -18.87
N ASP A 427 -6.81 1.17 -19.98
CA ASP A 427 -8.21 1.12 -20.41
C ASP A 427 -8.92 -0.09 -19.79
N ILE A 428 -8.21 -1.23 -19.72
CA ILE A 428 -8.72 -2.51 -19.22
C ILE A 428 -8.46 -2.64 -17.72
N VAL A 429 -9.54 -2.80 -16.96
CA VAL A 429 -9.54 -2.77 -15.50
C VAL A 429 -10.20 -4.03 -14.93
N ASP A 430 -9.65 -4.58 -13.85
CA ASP A 430 -10.24 -5.69 -13.11
C ASP A 430 -11.35 -5.19 -12.17
N VAL A 431 -12.52 -5.83 -12.22
CA VAL A 431 -13.55 -5.74 -11.18
C VAL A 431 -13.77 -7.14 -10.59
N GLN A 432 -13.79 -7.24 -9.25
CA GLN A 432 -13.82 -8.55 -8.59
C GLN A 432 -14.53 -8.50 -7.22
N ILE A 433 -15.34 -9.52 -6.94
CA ILE A 433 -15.90 -9.79 -5.62
C ILE A 433 -15.53 -11.22 -5.21
N ALA A 434 -15.06 -11.40 -3.99
CA ALA A 434 -15.02 -12.70 -3.33
C ALA A 434 -16.02 -12.74 -2.17
N ALA A 435 -16.87 -13.77 -2.15
CA ALA A 435 -17.80 -14.05 -1.08
C ALA A 435 -17.31 -15.25 -0.26
N ILE A 436 -17.14 -15.03 1.04
CA ILE A 436 -16.76 -16.04 2.04
C ILE A 436 -17.92 -16.13 3.01
N GLY A 437 -18.85 -17.05 2.77
CA GLY A 437 -20.08 -17.14 3.54
C GLY A 437 -20.83 -15.81 3.57
N SER A 438 -21.04 -15.25 4.76
CA SER A 438 -21.72 -13.97 4.98
C SER A 438 -20.84 -12.71 4.83
N LEU A 439 -19.64 -12.82 4.25
CA LEU A 439 -18.71 -11.71 3.99
C LEU A 439 -18.46 -11.56 2.49
N ALA A 440 -18.59 -10.35 1.95
CA ALA A 440 -18.21 -10.00 0.59
C ALA A 440 -17.05 -9.00 0.60
N ILE A 441 -15.93 -9.38 -0.02
CA ILE A 441 -14.76 -8.53 -0.22
C ILE A 441 -14.86 -7.94 -1.63
N VAL A 442 -15.06 -6.63 -1.73
CA VAL A 442 -15.17 -5.90 -3.00
C VAL A 442 -13.82 -5.27 -3.34
N ALA A 443 -13.12 -5.84 -4.32
CA ALA A 443 -11.75 -5.49 -4.66
C ALA A 443 -11.69 -4.34 -5.67
N VAL A 444 -11.58 -3.10 -5.19
CA VAL A 444 -11.65 -1.90 -6.04
C VAL A 444 -10.27 -1.47 -6.59
N PRO A 445 -10.17 -1.13 -7.88
CA PRO A 445 -8.90 -0.88 -8.58
C PRO A 445 -8.35 0.54 -8.40
N GLY A 446 -8.49 1.11 -7.21
CA GLY A 446 -8.08 2.49 -6.96
C GLY A 446 -8.48 2.99 -5.58
N GLU A 447 -8.52 4.31 -5.44
CA GLU A 447 -8.73 5.03 -4.19
C GLU A 447 -10.15 5.64 -4.17
N PHE A 448 -11.11 4.87 -3.67
CA PHE A 448 -12.47 5.37 -3.47
C PHE A 448 -12.49 6.39 -2.33
N THR A 449 -13.15 7.53 -2.54
CA THR A 449 -13.46 8.46 -1.44
C THR A 449 -14.43 7.85 -0.44
N THR A 450 -14.58 8.51 0.71
CA THR A 450 -15.48 8.11 1.79
C THR A 450 -16.90 7.84 1.25
N MET A 451 -17.52 8.80 0.56
CA MET A 451 -18.89 8.61 0.08
C MET A 451 -18.97 7.63 -1.10
N SER A 452 -17.94 7.58 -1.96
CA SER A 452 -17.86 6.58 -3.02
C SER A 452 -17.89 5.16 -2.48
N GLY A 453 -17.09 4.88 -1.44
CA GLY A 453 -17.07 3.58 -0.77
C GLY A 453 -18.40 3.24 -0.09
N ARG A 454 -19.04 4.21 0.57
CA ARG A 454 -20.36 4.05 1.19
C ARG A 454 -21.43 3.65 0.17
N ARG A 455 -21.53 4.40 -0.94
CA ARG A 455 -22.50 4.14 -2.01
C ARG A 455 -22.30 2.76 -2.62
N LEU A 456 -21.06 2.38 -2.91
CA LEU A 456 -20.75 1.06 -3.46
C LEU A 456 -21.08 -0.06 -2.47
N ARG A 457 -20.66 0.06 -1.21
CA ARG A 457 -20.91 -0.93 -0.15
C ARG A 457 -22.41 -1.17 0.04
N GLU A 458 -23.20 -0.10 0.09
CA GLU A 458 -24.65 -0.18 0.22
C GLU A 458 -25.32 -0.79 -1.03
N ALA A 459 -24.89 -0.39 -2.23
CA ALA A 459 -25.45 -0.90 -3.48
C ALA A 459 -25.21 -2.41 -3.66
N VAL A 460 -23.99 -2.88 -3.38
CA VAL A 460 -23.63 -4.30 -3.41
C VAL A 460 -24.42 -5.09 -2.37
N ARG A 461 -24.53 -4.57 -1.13
CA ARG A 461 -25.32 -5.21 -0.08
C ARG A 461 -26.79 -5.37 -0.49
N ARG A 462 -27.41 -4.30 -1.01
CA ARG A 462 -28.80 -4.35 -1.47
C ARG A 462 -29.00 -5.33 -2.62
N GLU A 463 -28.02 -5.49 -3.49
CA GLU A 463 -28.10 -6.46 -4.59
C GLU A 463 -28.13 -7.90 -4.06
N PHE A 464 -27.28 -8.24 -3.08
CA PHE A 464 -27.32 -9.52 -2.39
C PHE A 464 -28.64 -9.74 -1.64
N ASP A 465 -29.11 -8.73 -0.89
CA ASP A 465 -30.38 -8.77 -0.17
C ASP A 465 -31.56 -9.07 -1.12
N SER A 466 -31.56 -8.49 -2.32
CA SER A 466 -32.62 -8.65 -3.32
C SER A 466 -32.64 -10.03 -3.99
N HIS A 467 -31.55 -10.79 -3.91
CA HIS A 467 -31.38 -12.09 -4.59
C HIS A 467 -31.17 -13.25 -3.59
N GLY A 468 -31.73 -13.15 -2.40
CA GLY A 468 -31.80 -14.27 -1.45
C GLY A 468 -30.55 -14.49 -0.60
N ALA A 469 -29.61 -13.54 -0.57
CA ALA A 469 -28.44 -13.56 0.31
C ALA A 469 -28.46 -12.36 1.28
N PRO A 470 -29.47 -12.25 2.18
CA PRO A 470 -29.62 -11.08 3.01
C PRO A 470 -28.53 -10.96 4.09
N GLY A 471 -28.15 -9.73 4.40
CA GLY A 471 -27.29 -9.43 5.55
C GLY A 471 -25.79 -9.61 5.30
N MET A 472 -25.36 -9.62 4.04
CA MET A 472 -23.94 -9.70 3.69
C MET A 472 -23.12 -8.56 4.34
N ASN A 473 -22.02 -8.94 4.97
CA ASN A 473 -21.00 -8.00 5.43
C ASN A 473 -20.17 -7.59 4.22
N VAL A 474 -20.42 -6.41 3.66
CA VAL A 474 -19.67 -5.91 2.50
C VAL A 474 -18.50 -5.05 2.98
N VAL A 475 -17.28 -5.42 2.62
CA VAL A 475 -16.06 -4.64 2.85
C VAL A 475 -15.48 -4.16 1.52
N ILE A 476 -14.90 -2.95 1.52
CA ILE A 476 -14.14 -2.44 0.38
C ILE A 476 -12.68 -2.78 0.62
N ALA A 477 -12.03 -3.43 -0.33
CA ALA A 477 -10.59 -3.60 -0.37
C ALA A 477 -10.02 -2.67 -1.44
N GLY A 478 -9.27 -1.66 -1.02
CA GLY A 478 -8.70 -0.65 -1.90
C GLY A 478 -7.51 -1.17 -2.71
N LEU A 479 -7.14 -0.41 -3.75
CA LEU A 479 -5.88 -0.58 -4.48
C LEU A 479 -5.64 -2.00 -5.00
N CYS A 480 -6.72 -2.66 -5.42
CA CYS A 480 -6.69 -4.04 -5.83
C CYS A 480 -6.35 -4.19 -7.31
N ASN A 481 -5.54 -5.20 -7.63
CA ASN A 481 -5.32 -5.76 -8.96
C ASN A 481 -4.61 -4.86 -9.99
N VAL A 482 -5.15 -3.67 -10.24
CA VAL A 482 -4.62 -2.63 -11.11
C VAL A 482 -4.96 -1.27 -10.51
N TYR A 483 -4.06 -0.30 -10.64
CA TYR A 483 -4.26 1.03 -10.10
C TYR A 483 -4.79 2.00 -11.15
N THR A 484 -5.93 2.63 -10.85
CA THR A 484 -6.61 3.61 -11.73
C THR A 484 -6.86 4.94 -11.02
N HIS A 485 -5.95 5.36 -10.12
CA HIS A 485 -6.09 6.58 -9.33
C HIS A 485 -7.37 6.60 -8.47
N TYR A 486 -8.09 7.72 -8.44
CA TYR A 486 -9.14 8.01 -7.47
C TYR A 486 -10.52 7.77 -8.06
N ILE A 487 -11.48 7.53 -7.18
CA ILE A 487 -12.90 7.44 -7.53
C ILE A 487 -13.67 8.33 -6.58
N THR A 488 -14.21 9.42 -7.12
CA THR A 488 -15.09 10.37 -6.44
C THR A 488 -16.56 10.12 -6.79
N THR A 489 -17.47 10.62 -5.96
CA THR A 489 -18.88 10.71 -6.35
C THR A 489 -19.04 11.71 -7.50
N TYR A 490 -20.18 11.68 -8.20
CA TYR A 490 -20.46 12.66 -9.24
C TYR A 490 -20.40 14.09 -8.68
N GLU A 491 -20.90 14.28 -7.46
CA GLU A 491 -20.96 15.55 -6.76
C GLU A 491 -19.59 16.05 -6.32
N GLU A 492 -18.77 15.17 -5.72
CA GLU A 492 -17.38 15.46 -5.38
C GLU A 492 -16.56 15.78 -6.64
N TYR A 493 -16.81 15.08 -7.76
CA TYR A 493 -16.15 15.31 -9.04
C TYR A 493 -16.35 16.74 -9.54
N GLN A 494 -17.52 17.35 -9.30
CA GLN A 494 -17.80 18.72 -9.76
C GLN A 494 -16.87 19.76 -9.12
N VAL A 495 -16.36 19.49 -7.92
CA VAL A 495 -15.51 20.42 -7.17
C VAL A 495 -14.07 20.44 -7.70
N GLN A 496 -13.63 19.38 -8.39
CA GLN A 496 -12.28 19.28 -8.98
C GLN A 496 -11.11 19.53 -8.01
N ARG A 497 -11.23 19.07 -6.75
CA ARG A 497 -10.07 18.84 -5.88
C ARG A 497 -9.19 17.69 -6.40
N TYR A 498 -8.09 17.39 -5.72
CA TYR A 498 -7.10 16.41 -6.19
C TYR A 498 -7.73 15.04 -6.58
N GLU A 499 -8.60 14.50 -5.72
CA GLU A 499 -9.25 13.20 -5.94
C GLU A 499 -10.17 13.23 -7.18
N ALA A 500 -10.89 14.34 -7.37
CA ALA A 500 -11.79 14.55 -8.50
C ALA A 500 -11.02 14.74 -9.82
N ALA A 501 -9.95 15.53 -9.80
CA ALA A 501 -9.05 15.69 -10.94
C ALA A 501 -8.37 14.37 -11.32
N SER A 502 -8.14 13.50 -10.33
CA SER A 502 -7.57 12.16 -10.49
C SER A 502 -8.60 11.04 -10.70
N THR A 503 -9.88 11.38 -10.87
CA THR A 503 -10.93 10.41 -11.25
C THR A 503 -10.90 10.21 -12.76
N ILE A 504 -10.10 9.26 -13.23
CA ILE A 504 -9.59 9.28 -14.61
C ILE A 504 -10.63 8.96 -15.68
N TYR A 505 -11.68 8.20 -15.40
CA TYR A 505 -12.71 7.84 -16.41
C TYR A 505 -13.92 8.78 -16.43
N GLY A 506 -13.78 9.97 -15.85
CA GLY A 506 -14.78 11.04 -15.90
C GLY A 506 -15.80 11.04 -14.76
N PRO A 507 -16.82 11.90 -14.82
CA PRO A 507 -17.75 12.15 -13.71
C PRO A 507 -18.61 10.93 -13.33
N HIS A 508 -18.76 9.97 -14.23
CA HIS A 508 -19.59 8.78 -14.03
C HIS A 508 -18.79 7.52 -13.68
N THR A 509 -17.50 7.69 -13.31
CA THR A 509 -16.62 6.57 -12.90
C THR A 509 -17.22 5.77 -11.76
N LEU A 510 -17.70 6.43 -10.69
CA LEU A 510 -18.32 5.71 -9.56
C LEU A 510 -19.59 4.97 -9.97
N SER A 511 -20.48 5.62 -10.75
CA SER A 511 -21.73 5.01 -11.18
C SER A 511 -21.48 3.76 -12.05
N ALA A 512 -20.45 3.80 -12.92
CA ALA A 512 -20.00 2.64 -13.67
C ALA A 512 -19.55 1.50 -12.73
N TYR A 513 -18.70 1.80 -11.74
CA TYR A 513 -18.28 0.78 -10.77
C TYR A 513 -19.47 0.20 -9.98
N ILE A 514 -20.40 1.03 -9.51
CA ILE A 514 -21.61 0.56 -8.82
C ILE A 514 -22.40 -0.40 -9.72
N GLN A 515 -22.62 -0.06 -10.99
CA GLN A 515 -23.32 -0.93 -11.94
C GLN A 515 -22.59 -2.28 -12.13
N LEU A 516 -21.27 -2.24 -12.36
CA LEU A 516 -20.46 -3.43 -12.58
C LEU A 516 -20.44 -4.35 -11.35
N TYR A 517 -20.20 -3.81 -10.16
CA TYR A 517 -20.16 -4.59 -8.93
C TYR A 517 -21.53 -5.14 -8.51
N ARG A 518 -22.63 -4.45 -8.83
CA ARG A 518 -23.97 -5.04 -8.70
C ARG A 518 -24.15 -6.23 -9.64
N GLY A 519 -23.66 -6.13 -10.88
CA GLY A 519 -23.64 -7.27 -11.81
C GLY A 519 -22.91 -8.49 -11.22
N LEU A 520 -21.72 -8.28 -10.65
CA LEU A 520 -20.96 -9.35 -9.98
C LEU A 520 -21.69 -9.92 -8.76
N ALA A 521 -22.23 -9.05 -7.90
CA ALA A 521 -22.95 -9.46 -6.69
C ALA A 521 -24.21 -10.29 -7.03
N ARG A 522 -24.96 -9.87 -8.06
CA ARG A 522 -26.10 -10.62 -8.59
C ARG A 522 -25.68 -12.00 -9.09
N ALA A 523 -24.61 -12.08 -9.88
CA ALA A 523 -24.13 -13.35 -10.41
C ALA A 523 -23.67 -14.32 -9.30
N ILE A 524 -23.03 -13.80 -8.25
CA ILE A 524 -22.70 -14.60 -7.05
C ILE A 524 -23.98 -15.09 -6.36
N ALA A 525 -24.94 -14.20 -6.09
CA ALA A 525 -26.16 -14.54 -5.38
C ALA A 525 -27.02 -15.58 -6.13
N LEU A 526 -27.05 -15.49 -7.46
CA LEU A 526 -27.79 -16.40 -8.33
C LEU A 526 -27.00 -17.65 -8.74
N ASN A 527 -25.73 -17.76 -8.34
CA ASN A 527 -24.81 -18.82 -8.75
C ASN A 527 -24.67 -18.94 -10.28
N THR A 528 -24.59 -17.80 -10.97
CA THR A 528 -24.43 -17.66 -12.43
C THR A 528 -23.12 -16.96 -12.79
N THR A 529 -22.07 -17.14 -11.98
CA THR A 529 -20.77 -16.48 -12.19
C THR A 529 -20.07 -16.94 -13.46
N GLU A 530 -20.33 -18.17 -13.91
CA GLU A 530 -19.81 -18.71 -15.18
C GLU A 530 -20.42 -18.04 -16.41
N ASP A 531 -21.61 -17.45 -16.26
CA ASP A 531 -22.32 -16.74 -17.35
C ASP A 531 -21.80 -15.30 -17.54
N LEU A 532 -20.97 -14.80 -16.62
CA LEU A 532 -20.40 -13.46 -16.74
C LEU A 532 -19.45 -13.40 -17.94
N PRO A 533 -19.56 -12.39 -18.82
CA PRO A 533 -18.61 -12.24 -19.90
C PRO A 533 -17.23 -11.94 -19.31
N ARG A 534 -16.22 -12.70 -19.75
CA ARG A 534 -14.82 -12.54 -19.30
C ARG A 534 -14.29 -11.12 -19.51
N GLY A 535 -14.74 -10.47 -20.59
CA GLY A 535 -14.28 -9.16 -21.01
C GLY A 535 -12.93 -9.18 -21.74
N PRO A 536 -12.43 -8.00 -22.17
CA PRO A 536 -11.17 -7.90 -22.90
C PRO A 536 -9.96 -8.20 -21.99
N GLU A 537 -9.04 -9.04 -22.43
CA GLU A 537 -7.82 -9.33 -21.68
C GLU A 537 -6.89 -8.09 -21.63
N PRO A 538 -6.32 -7.73 -20.47
CA PRO A 538 -5.41 -6.60 -20.37
C PRO A 538 -4.08 -6.88 -21.09
N PRO A 539 -3.45 -5.86 -21.70
CA PRO A 539 -2.20 -6.07 -22.42
C PRO A 539 -1.02 -6.26 -21.46
N LEU A 540 -0.15 -7.23 -21.76
CA LEU A 540 1.19 -7.31 -21.16
C LEU A 540 2.18 -6.49 -21.98
N LEU A 541 2.46 -5.27 -21.53
CA LEU A 541 3.28 -4.33 -22.30
C LEU A 541 4.75 -4.79 -22.31
N ASN A 542 5.37 -4.71 -23.50
CA ASN A 542 6.77 -5.06 -23.67
C ASN A 542 7.68 -3.90 -23.22
N VAL A 543 8.03 -3.91 -21.94
CA VAL A 543 8.87 -2.88 -21.30
C VAL A 543 10.32 -3.36 -21.27
N VAL A 544 11.08 -3.09 -22.32
CA VAL A 544 12.51 -3.47 -22.37
C VAL A 544 13.38 -2.29 -21.91
N ASN A 545 14.19 -2.52 -20.86
CA ASN A 545 15.31 -1.69 -20.41
C ASN A 545 15.08 -0.17 -20.25
N LEU A 546 13.85 0.26 -19.97
CA LEU A 546 13.56 1.64 -19.57
C LEU A 546 13.79 1.78 -18.07
N THR A 547 15.05 1.88 -17.63
CA THR A 547 15.39 2.35 -16.28
C THR A 547 16.40 3.49 -16.37
N LEU A 548 16.11 4.59 -15.69
CA LEU A 548 16.99 5.75 -15.57
C LEU A 548 17.81 5.71 -14.27
N LEU A 549 17.80 4.57 -13.56
CA LEU A 549 18.65 4.39 -12.39
C LEU A 549 20.13 4.30 -12.81
N PRO A 550 21.05 4.87 -12.02
CA PRO A 550 22.47 4.70 -12.27
C PRO A 550 22.86 3.23 -12.16
N SER A 551 23.76 2.79 -13.04
CA SER A 551 24.37 1.47 -12.95
C SER A 551 25.24 1.36 -11.69
N LEU A 552 25.27 0.17 -11.09
CA LEU A 552 26.13 -0.12 -9.96
C LEU A 552 27.51 -0.51 -10.48
N GLY A 553 28.47 0.40 -10.34
CA GLY A 553 29.88 0.13 -10.60
C GLY A 553 30.55 -0.63 -9.45
N ALA A 554 31.85 -0.89 -9.61
CA ALA A 554 32.65 -1.43 -8.52
C ALA A 554 32.78 -0.41 -7.39
N GLU A 555 32.62 -0.89 -6.15
CA GLU A 555 32.66 -0.05 -4.96
C GLU A 555 34.02 -0.11 -4.28
N GLN A 556 34.33 0.90 -3.47
CA GLN A 556 35.61 1.03 -2.81
C GLN A 556 35.42 1.31 -1.32
N ALA A 557 36.22 0.63 -0.50
CA ALA A 557 36.43 1.03 0.89
C ALA A 557 37.46 2.18 0.94
N PRO A 558 37.45 3.01 2.01
CA PRO A 558 38.53 3.95 2.28
C PRO A 558 39.90 3.27 2.37
N ALA A 559 40.98 4.03 2.15
CA ALA A 559 42.33 3.48 2.24
C ALA A 559 42.60 2.89 3.64
N ARG A 560 43.13 1.67 3.70
CA ARG A 560 43.40 0.91 4.94
C ARG A 560 42.16 0.54 5.75
N LYS A 561 40.97 0.58 5.14
CA LYS A 561 39.72 0.08 5.71
C LYS A 561 39.14 -1.00 4.80
N ALA A 562 38.35 -1.90 5.36
CA ALA A 562 37.52 -2.86 4.66
C ALA A 562 36.03 -2.47 4.75
N PHE A 563 35.19 -3.08 3.89
CA PHE A 563 33.75 -3.00 4.06
C PHE A 563 33.35 -3.65 5.39
N GLY A 564 32.49 -2.98 6.15
CA GLY A 564 32.10 -3.42 7.50
C GLY A 564 32.97 -2.86 8.63
N ASP A 565 34.08 -2.18 8.33
CA ASP A 565 34.86 -1.51 9.37
C ASP A 565 34.09 -0.34 9.98
N VAL A 566 34.19 -0.16 11.30
CA VAL A 566 33.60 0.98 12.01
C VAL A 566 34.35 2.28 11.66
N LEU A 567 33.58 3.32 11.35
CA LEU A 567 34.00 4.70 11.12
C LEU A 567 33.70 5.61 12.32
N GLN A 568 32.52 5.44 12.93
CA GLN A 568 32.11 6.09 14.17
C GLN A 568 31.61 5.01 15.13
N GLU A 569 32.26 4.90 16.27
CA GLU A 569 32.00 3.88 17.27
C GLU A 569 30.90 4.31 18.26
N VAL A 570 30.25 3.33 18.89
CA VAL A 570 29.29 3.54 19.97
C VAL A 570 29.97 4.08 21.25
N ARG A 571 29.21 4.77 22.11
CA ARG A 571 29.59 5.04 23.50
C ARG A 571 29.63 3.74 24.31
N GLN A 572 30.37 3.73 25.42
CA GLN A 572 30.43 2.55 26.29
C GLN A 572 29.12 2.27 27.04
N GLN A 573 28.31 3.31 27.28
CA GLN A 573 27.07 3.21 28.05
C GLN A 573 25.98 4.09 27.44
N TYR A 574 24.75 3.61 27.51
CA TYR A 574 23.52 4.32 27.13
C TYR A 574 22.45 4.10 28.19
N ARG A 575 21.53 5.04 28.31
CA ARG A 575 20.31 4.89 29.11
C ARG A 575 19.14 4.47 28.25
N VAL A 576 18.17 3.78 28.85
CA VAL A 576 16.89 3.49 28.19
C VAL A 576 16.24 4.80 27.72
N GLY A 577 15.77 4.84 26.46
CA GLY A 577 15.24 6.03 25.81
C GLY A 577 16.27 6.87 25.03
N GLU A 578 17.58 6.59 25.17
CA GLU A 578 18.59 7.19 24.30
C GLU A 578 18.70 6.45 22.95
N VAL A 579 19.45 7.04 22.02
CA VAL A 579 19.74 6.47 20.70
C VAL A 579 21.20 6.02 20.65
N VAL A 580 21.42 4.76 20.30
CA VAL A 580 22.73 4.22 19.95
C VAL A 580 22.96 4.47 18.48
N GLU A 581 24.08 5.09 18.12
CA GLU A 581 24.46 5.35 16.72
C GLU A 581 25.84 4.75 16.44
N VAL A 582 25.96 4.02 15.34
CA VAL A 582 27.23 3.49 14.82
C VAL A 582 27.29 3.69 13.31
N THR A 583 28.46 4.09 12.79
CA THR A 583 28.66 4.24 11.35
C THR A 583 29.75 3.30 10.85
N PHE A 584 29.45 2.58 9.77
CA PHE A 584 30.33 1.62 9.11
C PHE A 584 30.74 2.08 7.71
N VAL A 585 31.86 1.55 7.23
CA VAL A 585 32.18 1.54 5.80
C VAL A 585 31.14 0.69 5.08
N GLY A 586 30.31 1.34 4.27
CA GLY A 586 29.17 0.76 3.61
C GLY A 586 29.41 0.42 2.14
N ALA A 587 28.45 -0.31 1.58
CA ALA A 587 28.29 -0.55 0.15
C ALA A 587 26.81 -0.26 -0.21
N ASN A 588 26.49 -0.17 -1.49
CA ASN A 588 25.17 0.15 -1.98
C ASN A 588 24.19 -1.00 -1.67
N PRO A 589 23.13 -0.75 -0.87
CA PRO A 589 22.15 -1.78 -0.47
C PRO A 589 21.47 -2.49 -1.65
N ARG A 590 21.44 -1.87 -2.84
CA ARG A 590 20.92 -2.51 -4.06
C ARG A 590 21.65 -3.81 -4.42
N ASN A 591 22.90 -4.00 -4.00
CA ASN A 591 23.62 -5.25 -4.24
C ASN A 591 23.01 -6.42 -3.45
N SER A 592 22.48 -6.19 -2.24
CA SER A 592 21.83 -7.25 -1.45
C SER A 592 20.50 -7.68 -2.09
N ALA A 593 19.71 -6.72 -2.58
CA ALA A 593 18.40 -6.98 -3.21
C ALA A 593 18.49 -7.81 -4.50
N GLU A 594 19.65 -7.83 -5.17
CA GLU A 594 19.86 -8.66 -6.38
C GLU A 594 20.24 -10.12 -6.06
N ASN A 595 20.71 -10.42 -4.84
CA ASN A 595 21.38 -11.69 -4.54
C ASN A 595 20.73 -12.50 -3.40
N ALA A 596 19.83 -11.91 -2.63
CA ALA A 596 19.12 -12.59 -1.55
C ALA A 596 17.61 -12.29 -1.62
N THR A 597 16.79 -13.32 -1.42
CA THR A 597 15.33 -13.18 -1.36
C THR A 597 14.84 -12.65 -0.01
N GLU A 598 15.62 -12.86 1.05
CA GLU A 598 15.42 -12.34 2.41
C GLU A 598 16.81 -11.93 2.93
N HIS A 599 17.00 -10.65 3.22
CA HIS A 599 18.29 -10.11 3.68
C HIS A 599 18.05 -9.17 4.85
N ASN A 600 18.77 -9.40 5.94
CA ASN A 600 18.78 -8.51 7.08
C ASN A 600 20.07 -7.66 7.02
N PHE A 601 19.93 -6.34 7.02
CA PHE A 601 21.03 -5.38 7.03
C PHE A 601 21.63 -5.16 8.42
N LEU A 602 20.91 -5.40 9.52
CA LEU A 602 21.42 -5.15 10.86
C LEU A 602 20.84 -6.07 11.94
N THR A 603 21.61 -6.29 12.99
CA THR A 603 21.08 -6.85 14.23
C THR A 603 21.57 -6.07 15.43
N VAL A 604 20.69 -5.85 16.41
CA VAL A 604 21.09 -5.54 17.78
C VAL A 604 21.15 -6.86 18.52
N GLU A 605 22.31 -7.20 19.05
CA GLU A 605 22.53 -8.45 19.76
C GLU A 605 22.82 -8.17 21.23
N ARG A 606 22.28 -9.02 22.11
CA ARG A 606 22.54 -8.99 23.55
C ARG A 606 23.48 -10.14 23.93
N TYR A 607 24.46 -9.84 24.76
CA TYR A 607 25.33 -10.85 25.34
C TYR A 607 24.66 -11.54 26.53
N THR A 608 24.67 -12.87 26.53
CA THR A 608 24.12 -13.67 27.63
C THR A 608 25.23 -14.42 28.35
N ASN A 609 25.49 -14.06 29.61
CA ASN A 609 26.56 -14.65 30.42
C ASN A 609 26.38 -16.16 30.65
N SER A 610 25.14 -16.65 30.75
CA SER A 610 24.87 -18.07 30.99
C SER A 610 25.26 -18.97 29.80
N SER A 611 25.16 -18.48 28.56
CA SER A 611 25.56 -19.21 27.35
C SER A 611 26.90 -18.75 26.77
N GLY A 612 27.47 -17.65 27.27
CA GLY A 612 28.69 -17.04 26.75
C GLY A 612 28.57 -16.56 25.30
N SER A 613 27.35 -16.29 24.81
CA SER A 613 27.05 -16.03 23.40
C SER A 613 26.20 -14.78 23.20
N TRP A 614 26.26 -14.25 21.97
CA TRP A 614 25.43 -13.14 21.50
C TRP A 614 24.15 -13.66 20.86
N HIS A 615 23.02 -13.04 21.19
CA HIS A 615 21.70 -13.38 20.62
C HIS A 615 21.04 -12.13 20.04
N PRO A 616 20.53 -12.17 18.80
CA PRO A 616 19.76 -11.07 18.24
C PRO A 616 18.49 -10.80 19.05
N VAL A 617 18.23 -9.53 19.33
CA VAL A 617 17.01 -9.06 20.01
C VAL A 617 16.26 -8.00 19.20
N GLN A 618 16.92 -7.39 18.22
CA GLN A 618 16.31 -6.54 17.19
C GLN A 618 16.96 -6.83 15.84
N ASN A 619 16.22 -6.61 14.76
CA ASN A 619 16.67 -6.70 13.37
C ASN A 619 16.24 -5.44 12.60
N ASP A 620 16.49 -5.35 11.29
CA ASP A 620 16.04 -4.24 10.44
C ASP A 620 14.53 -4.21 10.13
N VAL A 621 13.76 -5.13 10.69
CA VAL A 621 12.29 -5.12 10.73
C VAL A 621 11.80 -4.42 12.00
N SER A 622 12.61 -4.39 13.06
CA SER A 622 12.31 -3.71 14.31
C SER A 622 12.17 -2.20 14.10
N TRP A 623 11.01 -1.65 14.45
CA TRP A 623 10.71 -0.22 14.33
C TRP A 623 11.68 0.69 15.10
N ASP A 624 12.28 0.15 16.16
CA ASP A 624 13.25 0.83 17.01
C ASP A 624 14.66 0.91 16.38
N THR A 625 14.87 0.28 15.23
CA THR A 625 16.14 0.35 14.50
C THR A 625 15.98 1.13 13.20
N ARG A 626 17.05 1.78 12.75
CA ARG A 626 17.06 2.51 11.49
C ARG A 626 18.38 2.27 10.76
N PHE A 627 18.27 1.96 9.48
CA PHE A 627 19.40 1.75 8.58
C PHE A 627 19.47 2.92 7.60
N TYR A 628 20.49 3.76 7.71
CA TYR A 628 20.73 4.87 6.79
C TYR A 628 21.91 4.54 5.89
N TRP A 629 21.74 4.74 4.59
CA TRP A 629 22.81 4.64 3.61
C TRP A 629 23.06 6.02 2.97
N SER A 630 24.33 6.44 2.96
CA SER A 630 24.75 7.67 2.34
C SER A 630 25.84 7.42 1.30
N LYS A 631 25.63 7.96 0.10
CA LYS A 631 26.60 7.86 -0.99
C LYS A 631 27.77 8.82 -0.76
N GLY A 632 28.99 8.29 -0.81
CA GLY A 632 30.23 9.07 -0.84
C GLY A 632 30.76 9.31 -2.25
N SER A 633 32.00 9.80 -2.34
CA SER A 633 32.71 9.98 -3.61
C SER A 633 33.46 8.70 -4.04
N LEU A 634 33.75 8.59 -5.35
CA LEU A 634 34.62 7.53 -5.91
C LEU A 634 34.18 6.09 -5.58
N GLY A 635 32.87 5.84 -5.47
CA GLY A 635 32.32 4.51 -5.18
C GLY A 635 32.39 4.11 -3.70
N ARG A 636 32.64 5.06 -2.80
CA ARG A 636 32.53 4.87 -1.35
C ARG A 636 31.11 5.15 -0.87
N SER A 637 30.72 4.55 0.24
CA SER A 637 29.50 4.89 0.95
C SER A 637 29.63 4.61 2.44
N ASN A 638 28.77 5.24 3.23
CA ASN A 638 28.69 4.99 4.66
C ASN A 638 27.31 4.42 4.98
N VAL A 639 27.26 3.53 5.97
CA VAL A 639 26.03 3.05 6.57
C VAL A 639 26.01 3.48 8.02
N THR A 640 24.97 4.20 8.42
CA THR A 640 24.72 4.56 9.82
C THR A 640 23.54 3.76 10.32
N ILE A 641 23.73 3.06 11.43
CA ILE A 641 22.67 2.31 12.10
C ILE A 641 22.35 3.01 13.41
N GLU A 642 21.07 3.30 13.60
CA GLU A 642 20.53 3.80 14.86
C GLU A 642 19.71 2.70 15.55
N TRP A 643 19.85 2.59 16.87
CA TRP A 643 18.93 1.86 17.73
C TRP A 643 18.36 2.80 18.79
N HIS A 644 17.08 3.11 18.66
CA HIS A 644 16.29 3.92 19.59
C HIS A 644 15.86 3.01 20.74
N ILE A 645 16.54 3.06 21.89
CA ILE A 645 16.37 2.05 22.95
C ILE A 645 14.96 2.13 23.54
N PRO A 646 14.07 1.14 23.30
CA PRO A 646 12.69 1.23 23.72
C PRO A 646 12.55 1.13 25.25
N PRO A 647 11.51 1.74 25.83
CA PRO A 647 11.15 1.52 27.23
C PRO A 647 11.00 0.02 27.54
N GLY A 648 11.55 -0.43 28.66
CA GLY A 648 11.49 -1.84 29.06
C GLY A 648 12.59 -2.73 28.47
N THR A 649 13.52 -2.18 27.69
CA THR A 649 14.74 -2.91 27.27
C THR A 649 15.47 -3.46 28.49
N GLU A 650 15.80 -4.74 28.45
CA GLU A 650 16.57 -5.37 29.53
C GLU A 650 17.96 -4.74 29.68
N LEU A 651 18.44 -4.60 30.91
CA LEU A 651 19.80 -4.14 31.14
C LEU A 651 20.80 -5.22 30.75
N GLY A 652 21.99 -4.79 30.32
CA GLY A 652 23.07 -5.71 29.96
C GLY A 652 23.97 -5.16 28.87
N THR A 653 24.77 -6.06 28.30
CA THR A 653 25.76 -5.74 27.26
C THR A 653 25.20 -6.06 25.87
N TYR A 654 25.35 -5.12 24.95
CA TYR A 654 24.82 -5.12 23.60
C TYR A 654 25.90 -4.83 22.57
N ARG A 655 25.65 -5.21 21.32
CA ARG A 655 26.41 -4.77 20.14
C ARG A 655 25.50 -4.62 18.94
N ILE A 656 25.92 -3.84 17.96
CA ILE A 656 25.25 -3.70 16.66
C ILE A 656 26.10 -4.37 15.59
N ARG A 657 25.47 -5.18 14.73
CA ARG A 657 26.10 -5.76 13.56
C ARG A 657 25.48 -5.20 12.29
N TYR A 658 26.29 -5.15 11.25
CA TYR A 658 25.92 -4.68 9.91
C TYR A 658 26.25 -5.79 8.90
N PHE A 659 25.32 -6.09 8.01
CA PHE A 659 25.48 -7.09 6.95
C PHE A 659 25.20 -6.46 5.58
N GLY A 660 26.07 -6.71 4.60
CA GLY A 660 25.91 -6.13 3.28
C GLY A 660 26.63 -6.88 2.18
N HIS A 661 26.47 -6.37 0.96
CA HIS A 661 27.10 -6.89 -0.24
C HIS A 661 27.75 -5.75 -1.03
N TYR A 662 28.95 -5.98 -1.55
CA TYR A 662 29.64 -5.02 -2.41
C TYR A 662 29.98 -5.64 -3.77
N LYS A 663 30.06 -4.80 -4.81
CA LYS A 663 30.53 -5.24 -6.15
C LYS A 663 32.05 -5.06 -6.28
N LYS A 664 32.74 -6.17 -6.52
CA LYS A 664 34.19 -6.23 -6.78
C LYS A 664 34.45 -6.44 -8.27
N ARG A 665 35.30 -5.61 -8.88
CA ARG A 665 35.78 -5.82 -10.25
C ARG A 665 36.79 -6.97 -10.30
N VAL A 666 36.59 -7.94 -11.18
CA VAL A 666 37.48 -9.11 -11.33
C VAL A 666 38.21 -9.09 -12.68
N LEU A 667 37.52 -8.74 -13.77
CA LEU A 667 38.10 -8.48 -15.10
C LEU A 667 37.62 -7.12 -15.63
N ILE A 668 38.08 -6.72 -16.81
CA ILE A 668 37.71 -5.44 -17.44
C ILE A 668 36.18 -5.27 -17.54
N ILE A 669 35.45 -6.36 -17.81
CA ILE A 669 34.00 -6.36 -18.04
C ILE A 669 33.18 -7.17 -17.02
N SER A 670 33.79 -7.77 -15.99
CA SER A 670 33.07 -8.60 -15.02
C SER A 670 33.22 -8.09 -13.58
N THR A 671 32.10 -8.13 -12.86
CA THR A 671 31.99 -7.86 -11.43
C THR A 671 31.38 -9.05 -10.73
N ILE A 672 31.83 -9.34 -9.52
CA ILE A 672 31.20 -10.31 -8.61
C ILE A 672 30.63 -9.57 -7.41
N THR A 673 29.56 -10.09 -6.83
CA THR A 673 29.02 -9.60 -5.56
C THR A 673 29.62 -10.40 -4.41
N VAL A 674 30.11 -9.73 -3.38
CA VAL A 674 30.77 -10.35 -2.22
C VAL A 674 30.07 -9.92 -0.93
N PRO A 675 29.63 -10.86 -0.07
CA PRO A 675 29.07 -10.54 1.23
C PRO A 675 30.15 -10.06 2.20
N PHE A 676 29.77 -9.23 3.16
CA PHE A 676 30.61 -8.82 4.27
C PHE A 676 29.77 -8.52 5.51
N GLU A 677 30.44 -8.46 6.65
CA GLU A 677 29.83 -8.11 7.93
C GLU A 677 30.74 -7.15 8.71
N GLY A 678 30.12 -6.33 9.56
CA GLY A 678 30.76 -5.43 10.51
C GLY A 678 30.15 -5.58 11.89
N SER A 679 30.89 -5.23 12.94
CA SER A 679 30.38 -5.25 14.31
C SER A 679 30.95 -4.08 15.10
N SER A 680 30.08 -3.39 15.85
CA SER A 680 30.48 -2.34 16.79
C SER A 680 31.26 -2.93 17.97
N ALA A 681 31.90 -2.06 18.75
CA ALA A 681 32.29 -2.41 20.11
C ALA A 681 31.05 -2.79 20.95
N ALA A 682 31.28 -3.56 22.02
CA ALA A 682 30.25 -3.84 23.00
C ALA A 682 29.97 -2.61 23.88
N PHE A 683 28.71 -2.40 24.25
CA PHE A 683 28.25 -1.29 25.10
C PHE A 683 27.19 -1.76 26.08
N GLU A 684 26.97 -1.02 27.17
CA GLU A 684 26.00 -1.38 28.20
C GLU A 684 24.74 -0.49 28.15
N ILE A 685 23.58 -1.11 28.37
CA ILE A 685 22.33 -0.41 28.64
C ILE A 685 22.13 -0.31 30.15
N THR A 686 21.92 0.92 30.62
CA THR A 686 21.76 1.31 32.02
C THR A 686 20.37 1.90 32.29
N PRO A 687 19.92 1.97 33.55
CA PRO A 687 18.64 2.57 33.91
C PRO A 687 18.51 4.05 33.44
N PRO A 688 17.28 4.57 33.29
CA PRO A 688 17.00 5.96 32.89
C PRO A 688 17.67 7.03 33.75
#